data_AF-A0A3Q0INQ9-F1
#
_entry.id   AF-A0A3Q0INQ9-F1
#
_cell.length_a   1.000
_cell.length_b   1.000
_cell.length_c   1.000
_cell.angle_alpha   90.00
_cell.angle_beta   90.00
_cell.angle_gamma   90.00
#
_symmetry.space_group_name_H-M   'P 1'
#
loop_
_entity.id
_entity.type
_entity.pdbx_description
1 polymer ?
#
loop_
_entity_poly.entity_id
_entity_poly.type
_entity_poly.pdbx_seq_one_letter_code
_entity_poly.pdbx_strand_id
1 'polypeptide(L)'
;MHVGKHLFEDCISGFLKDKTRILVTHQLQYLNHVDQIVFLNNGVLQAACDIKNLKQSVVEYTNIIANSVSTCIENNARNSIKNHIGNNINNNNNNIVNSLEIVDTQPLMRLMSQSSLRSCRSLCLDDNMSIGPDADDYCTDEDLIYRATDFKNNKSKTSIYSSYFSAGTNIYILFGCLILFTTAQIIASLCDYWVSYWATREEYRQFEILKNDTAFVEMYGRSTFFKIVNNTINQHHHFHLLSTESYIGIYFSLIVGLFVAGISRSTAFYSACMRCSKGIHKKMFEAVVYSPLAFFSTNPSGRILNRFSKDMGAVDEVLPKAMLDAAQGVMQVSGALIVSLSVNPLFSIPVLILLYLFWRLSKAYLRTSKSLKYLEGVTRSPVFTHLNACLHGLPTIRAHGAAKILVEEFDYHQVDMDLHSSTWHLFVYTNMGFAYLIDFLCLLYLSTILISFFFFADIGGKVGLAVTQTMTLMGVVQWAMRQAAEVENHMISVKRLVEYTKLEPEGNLSPNYEDENEIWPVLGKIEFQNTNVRYLSGPRVIKNLNITIHPKEKIGIVGRTGAGKSSLIAAIFRLAEVEGVIKIDDIDTEDVPLSKLRSNISIIPQDPVLFSGTLRKNLDPFEKYPDYVLWTALQEVELKDMIMEGAGLNMTVYEGGTNFSVGQRQLICLARAIVRNNVILVLDEATANVDPK
;
A
#
# COMPACT_ATOMS: atom_id res chain seq x y z
N MET A 1 16.35 36.83 -15.27
CA MET A 1 15.31 36.63 -16.29
C MET A 1 13.96 36.59 -15.60
N HIS A 2 13.02 37.44 -16.00
CA HIS A 2 11.61 37.28 -15.65
C HIS A 2 11.06 36.17 -16.55
N VAL A 3 11.02 34.94 -16.05
CA VAL A 3 10.67 33.75 -16.84
C VAL A 3 9.32 33.93 -17.54
N GLY A 4 8.30 34.43 -16.84
CA GLY A 4 6.98 34.67 -17.44
C GLY A 4 6.98 35.71 -18.57
N LYS A 5 7.74 36.80 -18.42
CA LYS A 5 7.85 37.84 -19.47
C LYS A 5 8.58 37.30 -20.71
N HIS A 6 9.70 36.60 -20.51
CA HIS A 6 10.44 35.97 -21.59
C HIS A 6 9.59 34.89 -22.30
N LEU A 7 8.84 34.09 -21.55
CA LEU A 7 8.00 33.05 -22.13
C LEU A 7 6.86 33.64 -22.96
N PHE A 8 6.25 34.72 -22.46
CA PHE A 8 5.21 35.42 -23.19
C PHE A 8 5.77 36.14 -24.43
N GLU A 9 6.81 36.96 -24.29
CA GLU A 9 7.37 37.76 -25.39
C GLU A 9 8.08 36.91 -26.44
N ASP A 10 8.99 36.03 -26.04
CA ASP A 10 9.84 35.30 -26.98
C ASP A 10 9.18 34.03 -27.51
N CYS A 11 8.38 33.33 -26.69
CA CYS A 11 7.71 32.11 -27.13
C CYS A 11 6.29 32.37 -27.65
N ILE A 12 5.39 32.92 -26.84
CA ILE A 12 3.97 33.08 -27.20
C ILE A 12 3.78 34.15 -28.29
N SER A 13 4.37 35.33 -28.11
CA SER A 13 4.27 36.44 -29.07
C SER A 13 5.32 36.37 -30.16
N GLY A 14 6.47 35.73 -29.91
CA GLY A 14 7.58 35.59 -30.86
C GLY A 14 7.49 34.33 -31.70
N PHE A 15 7.92 33.19 -31.14
CA PHE A 15 8.01 31.92 -31.86
C PHE A 15 6.67 31.42 -32.41
N LEU A 16 5.58 31.65 -31.65
CA LEU A 16 4.23 31.21 -32.01
C LEU A 16 3.45 32.25 -32.81
N LYS A 17 4.05 33.36 -33.24
CA LYS A 17 3.37 34.52 -33.85
C LYS A 17 2.44 34.17 -35.02
N ASP A 18 2.79 33.18 -35.83
CA ASP A 18 2.06 32.79 -37.04
C ASP A 18 1.01 31.67 -36.79
N LYS A 19 0.72 31.36 -35.51
CA LYS A 19 -0.24 30.33 -35.09
C LYS A 19 -1.41 30.95 -34.34
N THR A 20 -2.58 30.31 -34.40
CA THR A 20 -3.70 30.67 -33.52
C THR A 20 -3.36 30.28 -32.08
N ARG A 21 -3.52 31.23 -31.15
CA ARG A 21 -3.15 31.06 -29.73
C ARG A 21 -4.34 31.46 -28.87
N ILE A 22 -4.72 30.61 -27.92
CA ILE A 22 -5.75 30.92 -26.92
C ILE A 22 -5.09 30.80 -25.55
N LEU A 23 -5.06 31.89 -24.80
CA LEU A 23 -4.49 31.94 -23.45
C LEU A 23 -5.61 32.23 -22.45
N VAL A 24 -5.90 31.27 -21.57
CA VAL A 24 -6.79 31.46 -20.43
C VAL A 24 -5.93 31.82 -19.22
N THR A 25 -6.09 33.02 -18.68
CA THR A 25 -5.29 33.49 -17.54
C THR A 25 -6.06 34.49 -16.68
N HIS A 26 -5.83 34.46 -15.37
CA HIS A 26 -6.28 35.49 -14.43
C HIS A 26 -5.33 36.70 -14.39
N GLN A 27 -4.13 36.59 -14.99
CA GLN A 27 -3.10 37.63 -14.92
C GLN A 27 -3.33 38.72 -15.97
N LEU A 28 -3.92 39.84 -15.53
CA LEU A 28 -4.31 40.97 -16.38
C LEU A 28 -3.15 41.59 -17.17
N GLN A 29 -1.92 41.50 -16.66
CA GLN A 29 -0.74 42.09 -17.30
C GLN A 29 -0.48 41.60 -18.74
N TYR A 30 -0.90 40.38 -19.07
CA TYR A 30 -0.71 39.79 -20.40
C TYR A 30 -1.85 40.12 -21.36
N LEU A 31 -2.98 40.62 -20.86
CA LEU A 31 -4.14 40.96 -21.68
C LEU A 31 -3.87 42.15 -22.61
N ASN A 32 -2.91 43.02 -22.29
CA ASN A 32 -2.56 44.16 -23.15
C ASN A 32 -1.91 43.77 -24.49
N HIS A 33 -1.53 42.50 -24.64
CA HIS A 33 -0.76 42.00 -25.77
C HIS A 33 -1.51 40.92 -26.59
N VAL A 34 -2.80 40.72 -26.33
CA VAL A 34 -3.65 39.81 -27.11
C VAL A 34 -4.53 40.56 -28.10
N ASP A 35 -4.94 39.88 -29.17
CA ASP A 35 -5.75 40.52 -30.22
C ASP A 35 -7.22 40.71 -29.78
N GLN A 36 -7.77 39.72 -29.07
CA GLN A 36 -9.15 39.67 -28.59
C GLN A 36 -9.21 39.15 -27.15
N ILE A 37 -10.10 39.71 -26.33
CA ILE A 37 -10.36 39.30 -24.96
C ILE A 37 -11.79 38.76 -24.86
N VAL A 38 -11.95 37.61 -24.20
CA VAL A 38 -13.23 36.95 -23.94
C VAL A 38 -13.44 36.87 -22.43
N PHE A 39 -14.55 37.41 -21.93
CA PHE A 39 -14.92 37.40 -20.52
C PHE A 39 -16.10 36.45 -20.28
N LEU A 40 -15.89 35.52 -19.35
CA LEU A 40 -16.87 34.53 -18.92
C LEU A 40 -17.20 34.78 -17.44
N ASN A 41 -18.48 34.77 -17.10
CA ASN A 41 -18.94 34.84 -15.72
C ASN A 41 -20.06 33.81 -15.51
N ASN A 42 -19.91 32.95 -14.50
CA ASN A 42 -20.82 31.84 -14.21
C ASN A 42 -21.14 30.96 -15.44
N GLY A 43 -20.13 30.70 -16.28
CA GLY A 43 -20.28 29.89 -17.50
C GLY A 43 -20.97 30.59 -18.68
N VAL A 44 -21.30 31.88 -18.56
CA VAL A 44 -21.93 32.67 -19.63
C VAL A 44 -20.95 33.68 -20.20
N LEU A 45 -20.90 33.78 -21.53
CA LEU A 45 -20.15 34.80 -22.25
C LEU A 45 -20.77 36.18 -21.98
N GLN A 46 -20.03 37.05 -21.30
CA GLN A 46 -20.49 38.41 -21.03
C GLN A 46 -19.96 39.41 -22.05
N ALA A 47 -18.72 39.25 -22.51
CA ALA A 47 -18.12 40.15 -23.49
C ALA A 47 -17.04 39.45 -24.32
N ALA A 48 -16.95 39.81 -25.60
CA ALA A 48 -15.85 39.45 -26.49
C ALA A 48 -15.42 40.71 -27.25
N CYS A 49 -14.21 41.21 -27.00
CA CYS A 49 -13.79 42.53 -27.46
C CYS A 49 -12.39 42.50 -28.11
N ASP A 50 -12.21 43.20 -29.22
CA ASP A 50 -10.89 43.46 -29.80
C ASP A 50 -10.16 44.56 -29.04
N ILE A 51 -8.85 44.43 -28.87
CA ILE A 51 -8.07 45.34 -28.04
C ILE A 51 -8.03 46.78 -28.57
N LYS A 52 -8.25 46.97 -29.87
CA LYS A 52 -8.35 48.28 -30.52
C LYS A 52 -9.64 49.03 -30.13
N ASN A 53 -10.69 48.30 -29.75
CA ASN A 53 -11.94 48.84 -29.24
C ASN A 53 -11.98 48.89 -27.70
N LEU A 54 -10.93 48.39 -27.02
CA LEU A 54 -10.84 48.41 -25.55
C LEU A 54 -10.75 49.83 -24.97
N LYS A 55 -10.25 50.83 -25.69
CA LYS A 55 -10.18 52.19 -25.13
C LYS A 55 -11.54 52.86 -24.91
N GLN A 56 -12.59 52.41 -25.60
CA GLN A 56 -13.99 52.83 -25.32
C GLN A 56 -14.70 51.85 -24.36
N SER A 57 -14.36 50.57 -24.40
CA SER A 57 -14.93 49.55 -23.51
C SER A 57 -14.16 49.34 -22.19
N VAL A 58 -13.06 50.06 -21.93
CA VAL A 58 -12.44 50.18 -20.59
C VAL A 58 -13.35 50.99 -19.67
N VAL A 59 -14.16 51.91 -20.22
CA VAL A 59 -15.25 52.57 -19.49
C VAL A 59 -16.36 51.56 -19.18
N GLU A 60 -16.65 50.59 -20.05
CA GLU A 60 -17.52 49.45 -19.76
C GLU A 60 -16.88 48.44 -18.80
N TYR A 61 -15.58 48.17 -18.88
CA TYR A 61 -14.85 47.25 -17.99
C TYR A 61 -14.78 47.81 -16.56
N THR A 62 -14.46 49.10 -16.43
CA THR A 62 -14.53 49.83 -15.16
C THR A 62 -15.96 50.03 -14.70
N ASN A 63 -16.94 50.29 -15.59
CA ASN A 63 -18.36 50.38 -15.23
C ASN A 63 -19.02 49.04 -14.93
N ILE A 64 -18.58 47.90 -15.46
CA ILE A 64 -19.10 46.56 -15.12
C ILE A 64 -18.51 46.12 -13.78
N ILE A 65 -17.24 46.43 -13.54
CA ILE A 65 -16.57 46.25 -12.24
C ILE A 65 -17.10 47.25 -11.18
N ALA A 66 -17.56 48.45 -11.57
CA ALA A 66 -18.13 49.47 -10.68
C ALA A 66 -19.65 49.34 -10.50
N ASN A 67 -20.42 48.90 -11.52
CA ASN A 67 -21.87 48.65 -11.43
C ASN A 67 -22.18 47.36 -10.68
N SER A 68 -21.32 46.35 -10.76
CA SER A 68 -21.39 45.20 -9.84
C SER A 68 -21.13 45.62 -8.39
N VAL A 69 -20.29 46.64 -8.16
CA VAL A 69 -20.01 47.20 -6.83
C VAL A 69 -21.14 48.10 -6.32
N SER A 70 -21.76 48.94 -7.17
CA SER A 70 -22.88 49.79 -6.75
C SER A 70 -24.20 49.03 -6.60
N THR A 71 -24.42 47.91 -7.33
CA THR A 71 -25.57 47.03 -7.09
C THR A 71 -25.44 46.23 -5.79
N CYS A 72 -24.23 45.88 -5.34
CA CYS A 72 -24.00 45.34 -4.00
C CYS A 72 -24.27 46.37 -2.89
N ILE A 73 -23.93 47.65 -3.12
CA ILE A 73 -24.19 48.73 -2.16
C ILE A 73 -25.68 49.11 -2.13
N GLU A 74 -26.37 49.14 -3.27
CA GLU A 74 -27.81 49.44 -3.33
C GLU A 74 -28.70 48.27 -2.85
N ASN A 75 -28.28 47.01 -2.99
CA ASN A 75 -29.06 45.88 -2.48
C ASN A 75 -28.98 45.74 -0.96
N ASN A 76 -27.85 46.12 -0.35
CA ASN A 76 -27.73 46.22 1.12
C ASN A 76 -28.51 47.42 1.68
N ALA A 77 -28.72 48.48 0.88
CA ALA A 77 -29.59 49.60 1.26
C ALA A 77 -31.08 49.38 0.93
N ARG A 78 -31.43 48.51 -0.03
CA ARG A 78 -32.84 48.19 -0.37
C ARG A 78 -33.45 47.08 0.47
N ASN A 79 -32.64 46.20 1.07
CA ASN A 79 -33.15 45.17 1.98
C ASN A 79 -33.55 45.70 3.37
N SER A 80 -33.25 46.96 3.69
CA SER A 80 -33.82 47.66 4.86
C SER A 80 -35.15 48.39 4.56
N ILE A 81 -35.57 48.49 3.29
CA ILE A 81 -36.77 49.25 2.88
C ILE A 81 -37.85 48.37 2.23
N LYS A 82 -37.53 47.15 1.77
CA LYS A 82 -38.51 46.20 1.17
C LYS A 82 -39.39 45.40 2.15
N ASN A 83 -39.42 45.76 3.44
CA ASN A 83 -40.43 45.24 4.38
C ASN A 83 -41.76 46.01 4.36
N HIS A 84 -41.91 47.01 3.50
CA HIS A 84 -43.19 47.66 3.29
C HIS A 84 -43.48 47.84 1.80
N ILE A 85 -44.69 47.45 1.40
CA ILE A 85 -45.34 47.58 0.09
C ILE A 85 -45.20 46.34 -0.80
N GLY A 86 -46.29 45.58 -0.86
CA GLY A 86 -46.45 44.39 -1.69
C GLY A 86 -47.22 44.61 -2.99
N ASN A 87 -47.44 43.47 -3.64
CA ASN A 87 -48.42 43.12 -4.68
C ASN A 87 -48.19 43.48 -6.16
N ASN A 88 -48.25 42.38 -6.94
CA ASN A 88 -48.83 42.18 -8.28
C ASN A 88 -48.11 42.75 -9.52
N ILE A 89 -47.79 41.87 -10.49
CA ILE A 89 -48.56 41.63 -11.73
C ILE A 89 -47.86 40.56 -12.61
N ASN A 90 -48.70 39.73 -13.23
CA ASN A 90 -48.44 38.60 -14.14
C ASN A 90 -47.95 39.01 -15.55
N ASN A 91 -47.28 38.08 -16.26
CA ASN A 91 -47.79 37.35 -17.45
C ASN A 91 -46.73 37.02 -18.53
N ASN A 92 -46.66 35.72 -18.84
CA ASN A 92 -46.64 35.05 -20.16
C ASN A 92 -45.57 35.37 -21.22
N ASN A 93 -44.76 34.37 -21.61
CA ASN A 93 -45.03 33.53 -22.80
C ASN A 93 -43.98 32.42 -23.04
N ASN A 94 -44.46 31.34 -23.65
CA ASN A 94 -43.85 30.01 -23.82
C ASN A 94 -43.04 29.81 -25.13
N ASN A 95 -42.07 28.89 -25.05
CA ASN A 95 -41.66 27.82 -25.99
C ASN A 95 -41.36 28.11 -27.47
N ILE A 96 -40.22 27.58 -27.96
CA ILE A 96 -40.11 26.55 -29.03
C ILE A 96 -38.68 25.97 -29.04
N VAL A 97 -38.61 24.66 -29.32
CA VAL A 97 -37.47 23.75 -29.20
C VAL A 97 -37.06 23.23 -30.59
N ASN A 98 -35.74 23.01 -30.75
CA ASN A 98 -35.01 22.05 -31.62
C ASN A 98 -34.63 22.33 -33.09
N SER A 99 -33.37 21.89 -33.33
CA SER A 99 -32.77 21.20 -34.49
C SER A 99 -32.01 22.02 -35.54
N LEU A 100 -30.69 21.78 -35.62
CA LEU A 100 -29.95 21.54 -36.88
C LEU A 100 -28.54 20.98 -36.61
N GLU A 101 -28.25 19.86 -37.28
CA GLU A 101 -27.02 19.06 -37.23
C GLU A 101 -25.86 19.62 -38.09
N ILE A 102 -24.66 19.47 -37.54
CA ILE A 102 -23.34 19.10 -38.09
C ILE A 102 -23.19 19.00 -39.63
N VAL A 103 -22.21 19.73 -40.18
CA VAL A 103 -21.35 19.25 -41.29
C VAL A 103 -19.89 19.71 -41.04
N ASP A 104 -18.97 18.76 -41.19
CA ASP A 104 -17.51 18.84 -41.04
C ASP A 104 -16.81 19.96 -41.85
N THR A 105 -15.71 20.49 -41.30
CA THR A 105 -14.42 20.63 -42.00
C THR A 105 -13.28 20.98 -41.01
N GLN A 106 -12.29 20.11 -40.90
CA GLN A 106 -10.91 20.41 -40.52
C GLN A 106 -10.09 20.70 -41.81
N PRO A 107 -8.83 21.22 -41.80
CA PRO A 107 -7.82 21.15 -40.73
C PRO A 107 -6.90 22.38 -40.54
N LEU A 108 -6.04 22.33 -39.50
CA LEU A 108 -4.56 22.48 -39.55
C LEU A 108 -3.91 23.30 -38.39
N MET A 109 -3.07 22.60 -37.63
CA MET A 109 -1.75 23.00 -37.04
C MET A 109 -1.58 23.74 -35.68
N ARG A 110 -0.97 22.97 -34.76
CA ARG A 110 0.34 23.18 -34.07
C ARG A 110 0.54 24.43 -33.17
N LEU A 111 0.74 24.19 -31.86
CA LEU A 111 2.03 24.20 -31.10
C LEU A 111 1.73 24.01 -29.58
N MET A 112 2.26 22.99 -28.88
CA MET A 112 3.54 22.92 -28.13
C MET A 112 3.87 24.15 -27.26
N SER A 113 4.41 24.07 -26.04
CA SER A 113 4.63 23.05 -25.02
C SER A 113 5.29 23.80 -23.83
N GLN A 114 5.01 23.40 -22.60
CA GLN A 114 5.86 23.70 -21.43
C GLN A 114 6.04 22.41 -20.63
N SER A 115 6.77 21.46 -21.21
CA SER A 115 7.32 20.32 -20.49
C SER A 115 8.33 19.56 -21.35
N SER A 116 9.29 20.25 -21.98
CA SER A 116 10.34 19.55 -22.72
C SER A 116 11.56 20.45 -22.95
N LEU A 117 12.31 20.69 -21.88
CA LEU A 117 13.75 21.01 -21.95
C LEU A 117 14.47 20.31 -20.79
N ARG A 118 14.50 18.98 -20.83
CA ARG A 118 15.51 18.10 -20.21
C ARG A 118 15.46 16.77 -20.93
N SER A 119 16.01 16.71 -22.14
CA SER A 119 16.33 15.42 -22.76
C SER A 119 17.69 14.94 -22.26
N CYS A 120 17.69 13.68 -21.81
CA CYS A 120 18.79 12.75 -21.91
C CYS A 120 20.12 13.11 -21.20
N ARG A 121 20.12 13.01 -19.87
CA ARG A 121 21.19 12.32 -19.12
C ARG A 121 20.76 12.12 -17.67
N SER A 122 20.88 10.87 -17.21
CA SER A 122 20.52 10.30 -15.91
C SER A 122 19.04 9.93 -15.72
N LEU A 123 18.80 8.62 -15.51
CA LEU A 123 17.57 8.05 -14.97
C LEU A 123 17.35 8.60 -13.56
N CYS A 124 16.45 9.57 -13.42
CA CYS A 124 15.76 9.88 -12.17
C CYS A 124 14.30 10.20 -12.53
N LEU A 125 13.36 9.40 -12.01
CA LEU A 125 11.92 9.61 -12.15
C LEU A 125 11.52 10.83 -11.30
N ASP A 126 10.77 11.78 -11.89
CA ASP A 126 10.12 12.87 -11.16
C ASP A 126 8.76 12.38 -10.62
N ASP A 127 8.62 12.43 -9.29
CA ASP A 127 7.55 11.86 -8.48
C ASP A 127 6.41 12.85 -8.19
N ASN A 128 5.53 13.11 -9.15
CA ASN A 128 4.26 13.82 -8.91
C ASN A 128 3.07 13.15 -9.62
N MET A 129 2.97 11.82 -9.48
CA MET A 129 1.82 11.05 -9.95
C MET A 129 0.83 10.89 -8.79
N SER A 130 -0.30 11.59 -8.85
CA SER A 130 -1.44 11.37 -7.96
C SER A 130 -2.11 10.05 -8.33
N ILE A 131 -1.94 9.06 -7.46
CA ILE A 131 -2.47 7.71 -7.62
C ILE A 131 -3.91 7.71 -7.12
N GLY A 132 -4.85 7.38 -8.01
CA GLY A 132 -6.23 7.09 -7.64
C GLY A 132 -6.35 5.73 -6.93
N PRO A 133 -7.42 5.52 -6.14
CA PRO A 133 -7.57 4.37 -5.25
C PRO A 133 -7.81 3.01 -5.92
N ASP A 134 -7.94 2.94 -7.25
CA ASP A 134 -8.31 1.71 -7.97
C ASP A 134 -7.13 0.98 -8.64
N ALA A 135 -5.89 1.31 -8.25
CA ALA A 135 -4.67 0.95 -8.98
C ALA A 135 -3.73 0.03 -8.17
N ASP A 136 -4.30 -0.96 -7.47
CA ASP A 136 -3.63 -1.66 -6.36
C ASP A 136 -2.76 -2.89 -6.73
N ASP A 137 -2.57 -3.22 -8.02
CA ASP A 137 -1.92 -4.49 -8.40
C ASP A 137 -0.50 -4.40 -9.01
N TYR A 138 0.17 -3.25 -8.93
CA TYR A 138 1.47 -3.07 -9.57
C TYR A 138 2.63 -3.71 -8.79
N CYS A 139 3.54 -4.38 -9.50
CA CYS A 139 4.91 -4.62 -9.03
C CYS A 139 5.70 -3.37 -9.44
N THR A 140 6.14 -2.55 -8.48
CA THR A 140 6.98 -1.38 -8.78
C THR A 140 8.35 -1.81 -9.29
N ASP A 141 9.02 -1.03 -10.15
CA ASP A 141 10.40 -1.34 -10.59
C ASP A 141 11.39 -1.50 -9.42
N GLU A 142 11.10 -0.85 -8.29
CA GLU A 142 11.82 -1.07 -7.03
C GLU A 142 11.57 -2.44 -6.40
N ASP A 143 10.41 -3.07 -6.61
CA ASP A 143 10.18 -4.43 -6.11
C ASP A 143 11.13 -5.42 -6.81
N LEU A 144 11.50 -5.10 -8.04
CA LEU A 144 12.48 -5.82 -8.84
C LEU A 144 13.89 -5.47 -8.42
N ILE A 145 14.24 -4.20 -8.24
CA ILE A 145 15.55 -3.78 -7.71
C ILE A 145 15.77 -4.37 -6.30
N TYR A 146 14.72 -4.42 -5.47
CA TYR A 146 14.76 -5.04 -4.15
C TYR A 146 14.95 -6.56 -4.25
N ARG A 147 14.22 -7.25 -5.14
CA ARG A 147 14.43 -8.68 -5.41
C ARG A 147 15.83 -8.96 -5.96
N ALA A 148 16.41 -8.07 -6.76
CA ALA A 148 17.76 -8.17 -7.32
C ALA A 148 18.87 -7.89 -6.30
N THR A 149 18.68 -6.90 -5.42
CA THR A 149 19.61 -6.58 -4.33
C THR A 149 19.56 -7.64 -3.22
N ASP A 150 18.38 -8.20 -2.94
CA ASP A 150 18.19 -9.36 -2.06
C ASP A 150 18.80 -10.65 -2.65
N PHE A 151 18.87 -10.76 -3.98
CA PHE A 151 19.64 -11.83 -4.65
C PHE A 151 21.16 -11.73 -4.34
N LYS A 152 21.68 -10.52 -4.11
CA LYS A 152 23.09 -10.26 -3.78
C LYS A 152 23.37 -10.25 -2.27
N ASN A 153 22.44 -9.78 -1.43
CA ASN A 153 22.61 -9.64 0.02
C ASN A 153 21.99 -10.80 0.81
N ASN A 154 22.77 -11.86 0.99
CA ASN A 154 22.43 -13.05 1.79
C ASN A 154 22.42 -12.81 3.32
N LYS A 155 22.14 -11.60 3.81
CA LYS A 155 22.14 -11.30 5.26
C LYS A 155 20.93 -11.97 5.93
N SER A 156 21.20 -13.14 6.51
CA SER A 156 20.46 -13.88 7.55
C SER A 156 18.93 -13.89 7.40
N LYS A 157 18.41 -14.78 6.55
CA LYS A 157 16.97 -15.12 6.45
C LYS A 157 16.31 -15.32 7.83
N THR A 158 17.02 -15.94 8.77
CA THR A 158 16.55 -16.19 10.15
C THR A 158 16.21 -14.90 10.92
N SER A 159 16.85 -13.77 10.59
CA SER A 159 16.58 -12.47 11.22
C SER A 159 15.20 -11.94 10.86
N ILE A 160 14.72 -12.21 9.64
CA ILE A 160 13.42 -11.71 9.13
C ILE A 160 12.27 -12.48 9.75
N TYR A 161 12.35 -13.82 9.77
CA TYR A 161 11.35 -14.66 10.45
C TYR A 161 11.26 -14.32 11.94
N SER A 162 12.41 -14.13 12.59
CA SER A 162 12.43 -13.69 13.98
C SER A 162 11.82 -12.30 14.17
N SER A 163 12.07 -11.37 13.24
CA SER A 163 11.51 -10.01 13.29
C SER A 163 9.99 -10.00 13.06
N TYR A 164 9.48 -10.87 12.18
CA TYR A 164 8.04 -11.03 11.93
C TYR A 164 7.32 -11.51 13.19
N PHE A 165 7.80 -12.60 13.80
CA PHE A 165 7.14 -13.17 14.96
C PHE A 165 7.35 -12.32 16.23
N SER A 166 8.50 -11.66 16.41
CA SER A 166 8.74 -10.76 17.53
C SER A 166 7.97 -9.44 17.43
N ALA A 167 7.41 -9.11 16.26
CA ALA A 167 6.66 -7.87 16.09
C ALA A 167 5.39 -7.83 16.95
N GLY A 168 4.73 -8.97 17.19
CA GLY A 168 3.48 -9.04 17.93
C GLY A 168 3.24 -10.30 18.77
N THR A 169 4.13 -11.30 18.75
CA THR A 169 3.97 -12.53 19.55
C THR A 169 5.16 -12.81 20.47
N ASN A 170 4.86 -13.29 21.68
CA ASN A 170 5.86 -13.82 22.59
C ASN A 170 6.27 -15.24 22.18
N ILE A 171 7.51 -15.61 22.49
CA ILE A 171 8.06 -16.94 22.18
C ILE A 171 7.19 -18.08 22.74
N TYR A 172 6.50 -17.86 23.87
CA TYR A 172 5.59 -18.84 24.48
C TYR A 172 4.38 -19.17 23.60
N ILE A 173 3.83 -18.20 22.87
CA ILE A 173 2.69 -18.43 21.97
C ILE A 173 3.14 -19.28 20.77
N LEU A 174 4.33 -18.98 20.22
CA LEU A 174 4.90 -19.76 19.12
C LEU A 174 5.21 -21.20 19.54
N PHE A 175 5.75 -21.36 20.75
CA PHE A 175 5.98 -22.68 21.32
C PHE A 175 4.67 -23.45 21.54
N GLY A 176 3.63 -22.78 22.05
CA GLY A 176 2.29 -23.34 22.16
C GLY A 176 1.70 -23.77 20.82
N CYS A 177 1.85 -22.95 19.77
CA CYS A 177 1.47 -23.34 18.40
C CYS A 177 2.24 -24.59 17.96
N LEU A 178 3.56 -24.63 18.15
CA LEU A 178 4.37 -25.80 17.77
C LEU A 178 3.89 -27.08 18.46
N ILE A 179 3.54 -27.02 19.74
CA ILE A 179 2.93 -28.14 20.48
C ILE A 179 1.59 -28.54 19.86
N LEU A 180 0.74 -27.60 19.47
CA LEU A 180 -0.54 -27.92 18.82
C LEU A 180 -0.33 -28.58 17.45
N PHE A 181 0.69 -28.17 16.69
CA PHE A 181 1.05 -28.82 15.42
C PHE A 181 1.53 -30.26 15.64
N THR A 182 2.42 -30.49 16.62
CA THR A 182 2.94 -31.84 16.88
C THR A 182 1.87 -32.76 17.46
N THR A 183 1.04 -32.28 18.39
CA THR A 183 -0.06 -33.06 18.97
C THR A 183 -1.10 -33.44 17.92
N ALA A 184 -1.52 -32.51 17.06
CA ALA A 184 -2.43 -32.83 15.96
C ALA A 184 -1.86 -33.89 15.02
N GLN A 185 -0.57 -33.80 14.68
CA GLN A 185 0.09 -34.79 13.83
C GLN A 185 0.22 -36.16 14.51
N ILE A 186 0.55 -36.20 15.81
CA ILE A 186 0.62 -37.45 16.58
C ILE A 186 -0.75 -38.13 16.60
N ILE A 187 -1.83 -37.39 16.86
CA ILE A 187 -3.19 -37.96 16.86
C ILE A 187 -3.54 -38.50 15.47
N ALA A 188 -3.21 -37.77 14.40
CA ALA A 188 -3.44 -38.23 13.02
C ALA A 188 -2.70 -39.54 12.74
N SER A 189 -1.39 -39.61 13.04
CA SER A 189 -0.59 -40.83 12.86
C SER A 189 -1.07 -41.99 13.75
N LEU A 190 -1.58 -41.70 14.95
CA LEU A 190 -2.21 -42.69 15.83
C LEU A 190 -3.53 -43.21 15.24
N CYS A 191 -4.34 -42.38 14.58
CA CYS A 191 -5.55 -42.83 13.89
C CYS A 191 -5.21 -43.87 12.81
N ASP A 192 -4.23 -43.56 11.96
CA ASP A 192 -3.80 -44.46 10.89
C ASP A 192 -3.25 -45.78 11.43
N TYR A 193 -2.39 -45.70 12.46
CA TYR A 193 -1.87 -46.88 13.14
C TYR A 193 -2.96 -47.70 13.81
N TRP A 194 -3.94 -47.06 14.45
CA TRP A 194 -5.04 -47.73 15.15
C TRP A 194 -5.92 -48.53 14.20
N VAL A 195 -6.22 -48.00 13.01
CA VAL A 195 -6.99 -48.73 11.99
C VAL A 195 -6.25 -49.99 11.54
N SER A 196 -4.94 -49.88 11.30
CA SER A 196 -4.09 -51.03 10.96
C SER A 196 -4.03 -52.07 12.09
N TYR A 197 -3.90 -51.60 13.34
CA TYR A 197 -3.90 -52.46 14.52
C TYR A 197 -5.24 -53.19 14.70
N TRP A 198 -6.36 -52.48 14.54
CA TRP A 198 -7.69 -53.05 14.63
C TRP A 198 -7.93 -54.09 13.53
N ALA A 199 -7.58 -53.80 12.28
CA ALA A 199 -7.67 -54.75 11.16
C ALA A 199 -6.88 -56.04 11.44
N THR A 200 -5.66 -55.90 11.94
CA THR A 200 -4.81 -57.04 12.32
C THR A 200 -5.46 -57.91 13.42
N ARG A 201 -6.09 -57.29 14.41
CA ARG A 201 -6.78 -58.01 15.51
C ARG A 201 -8.06 -58.72 15.03
N GLU A 202 -8.78 -58.10 14.11
CA GLU A 202 -9.98 -58.70 13.53
C GLU A 202 -9.62 -59.90 12.64
N GLU A 203 -8.51 -59.84 11.89
CA GLU A 203 -7.96 -60.99 11.16
C GLU A 203 -7.64 -62.17 12.10
N TYR A 204 -7.03 -61.91 13.26
CA TYR A 204 -6.79 -62.96 14.27
C TYR A 204 -8.09 -63.55 14.81
N ARG A 205 -9.11 -62.74 15.06
CA ARG A 205 -10.42 -63.23 15.55
C ARG A 205 -11.08 -64.15 14.52
N GLN A 206 -11.05 -63.76 13.24
CA GLN A 206 -11.55 -64.60 12.15
C GLN A 206 -10.76 -65.91 12.04
N PHE A 207 -9.44 -65.85 12.23
CA PHE A 207 -8.59 -67.04 12.19
C PHE A 207 -8.85 -68.00 13.36
N GLU A 208 -9.14 -67.51 14.58
CA GLU A 208 -9.54 -68.37 15.70
C GLU A 208 -10.88 -69.07 15.46
N ILE A 209 -11.85 -68.38 14.85
CA ILE A 209 -13.13 -68.98 14.45
C ILE A 209 -12.89 -70.09 13.42
N LEU A 210 -12.06 -69.83 12.40
CA LEU A 210 -11.71 -70.79 11.35
C LEU A 210 -10.85 -71.97 11.86
N LYS A 211 -10.05 -71.78 12.91
CA LYS A 211 -9.26 -72.85 13.56
C LYS A 211 -10.15 -73.90 14.24
N ASN A 212 -11.35 -73.52 14.67
CA ASN A 212 -12.32 -74.44 15.24
C ASN A 212 -13.11 -75.23 14.17
N ASP A 213 -12.99 -74.87 12.88
CA ASP A 213 -13.61 -75.59 11.77
C ASP A 213 -12.68 -76.70 11.25
N THR A 214 -13.07 -77.96 11.45
CA THR A 214 -12.28 -79.14 11.11
C THR A 214 -12.02 -79.26 9.61
N ALA A 215 -12.93 -78.79 8.75
CA ALA A 215 -12.78 -78.86 7.29
C ALA A 215 -11.73 -77.86 6.77
N PHE A 216 -11.65 -76.68 7.37
CA PHE A 216 -10.66 -75.66 7.02
C PHE A 216 -9.25 -76.07 7.42
N VAL A 217 -9.10 -76.69 8.60
CA VAL A 217 -7.80 -77.16 9.12
C VAL A 217 -7.25 -78.32 8.29
N GLU A 218 -8.07 -79.26 7.82
CA GLU A 218 -7.62 -80.33 6.92
C GLU A 218 -7.16 -79.81 5.55
N MET A 219 -7.86 -78.81 5.00
CA MET A 219 -7.57 -78.27 3.66
C MET A 219 -6.38 -77.30 3.62
N TYR A 220 -6.20 -76.46 4.65
CA TYR A 220 -5.18 -75.40 4.67
C TYR A 220 -4.09 -75.57 5.74
N GLY A 221 -4.20 -76.58 6.62
CA GLY A 221 -3.29 -76.79 7.75
C GLY A 221 -1.82 -77.02 7.38
N ARG A 222 -1.54 -77.39 6.13
CA ARG A 222 -0.17 -77.53 5.58
C ARG A 222 0.41 -76.24 4.98
N SER A 223 -0.39 -75.19 4.78
CA SER A 223 0.09 -73.95 4.19
C SER A 223 1.10 -73.25 5.10
N THR A 224 2.11 -72.61 4.50
CA THR A 224 3.12 -71.80 5.21
C THR A 224 2.47 -70.66 5.99
N PHE A 225 1.42 -70.06 5.43
CA PHE A 225 0.61 -69.04 6.10
C PHE A 225 -0.04 -69.57 7.39
N PHE A 226 -0.71 -70.74 7.33
CA PHE A 226 -1.34 -71.34 8.51
C PHE A 226 -0.32 -71.67 9.61
N LYS A 227 0.89 -72.11 9.26
CA LYS A 227 1.97 -72.35 10.23
C LYS A 227 2.50 -71.07 10.88
N ILE A 228 2.68 -69.99 10.11
CA ILE A 228 3.16 -68.70 10.63
C ILE A 228 2.13 -68.08 11.58
N VAL A 229 0.86 -68.11 11.19
CA VAL A 229 -0.24 -67.55 11.99
C VAL A 229 -0.48 -68.39 13.26
N ASN A 230 -0.47 -69.72 13.17
CA ASN A 230 -0.64 -70.58 14.36
C ASN A 230 0.52 -70.46 15.36
N ASN A 231 1.77 -70.28 14.88
CA ASN A 231 2.93 -70.04 15.76
C ASN A 231 2.87 -68.67 16.46
N THR A 232 2.39 -67.62 15.78
CA THR A 232 2.25 -66.28 16.37
C THR A 232 1.08 -66.21 17.35
N ILE A 233 -0.03 -66.88 17.07
CA ILE A 233 -1.16 -67.01 18.02
C ILE A 233 -0.72 -67.74 19.29
N ASN A 234 0.05 -68.82 19.15
CA ASN A 234 0.53 -69.60 20.30
C ASN A 234 1.49 -68.81 21.23
N GLN A 235 2.19 -67.80 20.71
CA GLN A 235 3.04 -66.90 21.53
C GLN A 235 2.26 -65.79 22.25
N HIS A 236 1.03 -65.48 21.84
CA HIS A 236 0.27 -64.31 22.31
C HIS A 236 -1.03 -64.64 23.08
N HIS A 237 -1.22 -65.89 23.52
CA HIS A 237 -2.40 -66.42 24.24
C HIS A 237 -2.86 -65.67 25.52
N HIS A 238 -2.18 -64.61 25.96
CA HIS A 238 -2.48 -63.92 27.24
C HIS A 238 -3.15 -62.54 27.13
N PHE A 239 -3.60 -62.10 25.95
CA PHE A 239 -4.33 -60.82 25.83
C PHE A 239 -5.81 -61.04 25.50
N HIS A 240 -6.70 -60.70 26.43
CA HIS A 240 -8.13 -60.56 26.17
C HIS A 240 -8.34 -59.61 24.98
N LEU A 241 -8.83 -60.12 23.85
CA LEU A 241 -9.26 -59.28 22.74
C LEU A 241 -10.47 -58.44 23.20
N LEU A 242 -10.37 -57.11 23.07
CA LEU A 242 -11.49 -56.22 23.35
C LEU A 242 -12.64 -56.46 22.37
N SER A 243 -13.86 -56.07 22.75
CA SER A 243 -15.02 -56.13 21.85
C SER A 243 -14.84 -55.17 20.65
N THR A 244 -15.41 -55.51 19.50
CA THR A 244 -15.40 -54.65 18.31
C THR A 244 -16.00 -53.27 18.60
N GLU A 245 -17.03 -53.21 19.45
CA GLU A 245 -17.62 -51.95 19.91
C GLU A 245 -16.62 -51.07 20.67
N SER A 246 -15.74 -51.67 21.48
CA SER A 246 -14.67 -50.94 22.19
C SER A 246 -13.63 -50.36 21.22
N TYR A 247 -13.26 -51.12 20.18
CA TYR A 247 -12.33 -50.64 19.15
C TYR A 247 -12.90 -49.46 18.34
N ILE A 248 -14.18 -49.55 17.97
CA ILE A 248 -14.90 -48.46 17.30
C ILE A 248 -15.00 -47.22 18.20
N GLY A 249 -15.31 -47.40 19.50
CA GLY A 249 -15.38 -46.31 20.46
C GLY A 249 -14.05 -45.55 20.63
N ILE A 250 -12.93 -46.28 20.68
CA ILE A 250 -11.59 -45.67 20.73
C ILE A 250 -11.28 -44.92 19.43
N TYR A 251 -11.56 -45.54 18.28
CA TYR A 251 -11.33 -44.90 16.97
C TYR A 251 -12.15 -43.61 16.79
N PHE A 252 -13.43 -43.64 17.17
CA PHE A 252 -14.29 -42.46 17.18
C PHE A 252 -13.72 -41.34 18.08
N SER A 253 -13.24 -41.71 19.27
CA SER A 253 -12.62 -40.75 20.20
C SER A 253 -11.36 -40.12 19.63
N LEU A 254 -10.55 -40.89 18.89
CA LEU A 254 -9.35 -40.38 18.20
C LEU A 254 -9.72 -39.41 17.06
N ILE A 255 -10.75 -39.71 16.27
CA ILE A 255 -11.23 -38.81 15.21
C ILE A 255 -11.75 -37.49 15.80
N VAL A 256 -12.56 -37.56 16.86
CA VAL A 256 -13.06 -36.35 17.54
C VAL A 256 -11.89 -35.55 18.12
N GLY A 257 -10.91 -36.23 18.72
CA GLY A 257 -9.67 -35.61 19.19
C GLY A 257 -8.88 -34.92 18.08
N LEU A 258 -8.76 -35.55 16.91
CA LEU A 258 -8.09 -34.98 15.74
C LEU A 258 -8.82 -33.74 15.22
N PHE A 259 -10.15 -33.76 15.18
CA PHE A 259 -10.95 -32.61 14.77
C PHE A 259 -10.75 -31.41 15.70
N VAL A 260 -10.81 -31.63 17.02
CA VAL A 260 -10.58 -30.59 18.03
C VAL A 260 -9.15 -30.07 17.98
N ALA A 261 -8.15 -30.96 17.87
CA ALA A 261 -6.75 -30.59 17.73
C ALA A 261 -6.49 -29.79 16.44
N GLY A 262 -7.12 -30.19 15.32
CA GLY A 262 -7.03 -29.51 14.04
C GLY A 262 -7.57 -28.08 14.08
N ILE A 263 -8.77 -27.89 14.64
CA ILE A 263 -9.40 -26.57 14.77
C ILE A 263 -8.62 -25.68 15.75
N SER A 264 -8.25 -26.20 16.92
CA SER A 264 -7.49 -25.44 17.91
C SER A 264 -6.12 -25.00 17.37
N ARG A 265 -5.42 -25.87 16.64
CA ARG A 265 -4.17 -25.54 15.94
C ARG A 265 -4.37 -24.41 14.91
N SER A 266 -5.34 -24.54 14.01
CA SER A 266 -5.57 -23.54 12.97
C SER A 266 -5.97 -22.19 13.56
N THR A 267 -6.89 -22.16 14.52
CA THR A 267 -7.33 -20.93 15.18
C THR A 267 -6.21 -20.25 15.97
N ALA A 268 -5.39 -21.01 16.71
CA ALA A 268 -4.24 -20.48 17.43
C ALA A 268 -3.20 -19.88 16.47
N PHE A 269 -2.91 -20.56 15.35
CA PHE A 269 -1.94 -20.09 14.37
C PHE A 269 -2.40 -18.80 13.66
N TYR A 270 -3.63 -18.75 13.15
CA TYR A 270 -4.18 -17.53 12.54
C TYR A 270 -4.25 -16.37 13.55
N SER A 271 -4.60 -16.64 14.80
CA SER A 271 -4.59 -15.63 15.86
C SER A 271 -3.18 -15.07 16.13
N ALA A 272 -2.15 -15.93 16.10
CA ALA A 272 -0.76 -15.51 16.25
C ALA A 272 -0.30 -14.62 15.08
N CYS A 273 -0.55 -15.04 13.83
CA CYS A 273 -0.24 -14.26 12.63
C CYS A 273 -0.95 -12.90 12.62
N MET A 274 -2.23 -12.85 12.99
CA MET A 274 -2.99 -11.59 13.07
C MET A 274 -2.42 -10.63 14.13
N ARG A 275 -1.89 -11.14 15.25
CA ARG A 275 -1.18 -10.30 16.23
C ARG A 275 0.12 -9.75 15.67
N CYS A 276 0.90 -10.55 14.94
CA CYS A 276 2.12 -10.11 14.28
C CYS A 276 1.83 -9.01 13.25
N SER A 277 0.85 -9.21 12.37
CA SER A 277 0.39 -8.22 11.38
C SER A 277 0.03 -6.89 12.03
N LYS A 278 -0.86 -6.90 13.04
CA LYS A 278 -1.26 -5.68 13.78
C LYS A 278 -0.06 -4.99 14.43
N GLY A 279 0.89 -5.76 14.96
CA GLY A 279 2.13 -5.24 15.55
C GLY A 279 3.03 -4.55 14.52
N ILE A 280 3.19 -5.14 13.33
CA ILE A 280 3.95 -4.54 12.22
C ILE A 280 3.25 -3.28 11.72
N HIS A 281 1.94 -3.35 11.44
CA HIS A 281 1.17 -2.19 10.97
C HIS A 281 1.27 -1.01 11.94
N LYS A 282 1.11 -1.25 13.25
CA LYS A 282 1.22 -0.20 14.27
C LYS A 282 2.61 0.45 14.27
N LYS A 283 3.68 -0.35 14.35
CA LYS A 283 5.06 0.15 14.35
C LYS A 283 5.41 0.89 13.06
N MET A 284 4.94 0.39 11.92
CA MET A 284 5.14 1.01 10.62
C MET A 284 4.42 2.36 10.52
N PHE A 285 3.14 2.41 10.96
CA PHE A 285 2.37 3.65 10.98
C PHE A 285 3.03 4.71 11.87
N GLU A 286 3.43 4.34 13.08
CA GLU A 286 4.15 5.25 13.99
C GLU A 286 5.46 5.73 13.35
N ALA A 287 6.29 4.83 12.82
CA ALA A 287 7.57 5.19 12.21
C ALA A 287 7.41 6.13 11.01
N VAL A 288 6.42 5.91 10.14
CA VAL A 288 6.15 6.77 8.97
C VAL A 288 5.65 8.14 9.40
N VAL A 289 4.70 8.23 10.35
CA VAL A 289 4.15 9.51 10.82
C VAL A 289 5.22 10.38 11.47
N TYR A 290 6.16 9.78 12.20
CA TYR A 290 7.26 10.50 12.83
C TYR A 290 8.50 10.64 11.93
N SER A 291 8.47 10.19 10.68
CA SER A 291 9.62 10.34 9.77
C SER A 291 9.80 11.79 9.31
N PRO A 292 11.04 12.26 9.08
CA PRO A 292 11.30 13.62 8.62
C PRO A 292 10.73 13.87 7.21
N LEU A 293 10.41 15.12 6.88
CA LEU A 293 9.85 15.49 5.56
C LEU A 293 10.74 15.05 4.38
N ALA A 294 12.06 14.96 4.61
CA ALA A 294 13.03 14.43 3.66
C ALA A 294 12.65 13.02 3.15
N PHE A 295 12.10 12.16 4.01
CA PHE A 295 11.62 10.83 3.62
C PHE A 295 10.50 10.91 2.58
N PHE A 296 9.52 11.79 2.77
CA PHE A 296 8.39 11.97 1.85
C PHE A 296 8.76 12.67 0.55
N SER A 297 9.82 13.49 0.55
CA SER A 297 10.34 14.09 -0.68
C SER A 297 11.17 13.14 -1.55
N THR A 298 11.72 12.08 -0.94
CA THR A 298 12.55 11.06 -1.63
C THR A 298 11.77 9.81 -1.98
N ASN A 299 10.66 9.55 -1.29
CA ASN A 299 9.82 8.38 -1.51
C ASN A 299 8.44 8.85 -2.01
N PRO A 300 8.03 8.45 -3.22
CA PRO A 300 6.73 8.83 -3.74
C PRO A 300 5.61 8.28 -2.85
N SER A 301 4.51 9.02 -2.77
CA SER A 301 3.32 8.62 -2.00
C SER A 301 2.82 7.21 -2.39
N GLY A 302 2.89 6.87 -3.68
CA GLY A 302 2.55 5.54 -4.19
C GLY A 302 3.36 4.40 -3.60
N ARG A 303 4.66 4.62 -3.38
CA ARG A 303 5.53 3.63 -2.77
C ARG A 303 5.09 3.34 -1.34
N ILE A 304 4.81 4.38 -0.57
CA ILE A 304 4.36 4.27 0.82
C ILE A 304 2.99 3.59 0.86
N LEU A 305 2.06 4.02 0.00
CA LEU A 305 0.72 3.42 -0.08
C LEU A 305 0.78 1.93 -0.38
N ASN A 306 1.60 1.51 -1.35
CA ASN A 306 1.78 0.11 -1.72
C ASN A 306 2.31 -0.76 -0.55
N ARG A 307 3.06 -0.16 0.40
CA ARG A 307 3.45 -0.87 1.63
C ARG A 307 2.27 -1.08 2.58
N PHE A 308 1.40 -0.09 2.74
CA PHE A 308 0.21 -0.19 3.60
C PHE A 308 -0.93 -1.01 2.98
N SER A 309 -1.06 -1.04 1.65
CA SER A 309 -2.09 -1.81 0.95
C SER A 309 -1.59 -3.21 0.60
N LYS A 310 -0.78 -3.35 -0.45
CA LYS A 310 -0.44 -4.64 -1.06
C LYS A 310 0.49 -5.51 -0.22
N ASP A 311 1.60 -4.94 0.26
CA ASP A 311 2.54 -5.72 1.07
C ASP A 311 1.91 -6.14 2.40
N MET A 312 1.11 -5.27 3.04
CA MET A 312 0.35 -5.63 4.23
C MET A 312 -0.72 -6.68 3.93
N GLY A 313 -1.49 -6.52 2.85
CA GLY A 313 -2.51 -7.48 2.43
C GLY A 313 -1.93 -8.88 2.16
N ALA A 314 -0.75 -8.97 1.54
CA ALA A 314 -0.04 -10.23 1.37
C ALA A 314 0.36 -10.88 2.71
N VAL A 315 0.71 -10.08 3.72
CA VAL A 315 1.06 -10.53 5.07
C VAL A 315 -0.17 -10.94 5.89
N ASP A 316 -1.32 -10.35 5.61
CA ASP A 316 -2.58 -10.58 6.32
C ASP A 316 -3.33 -11.82 5.81
N GLU A 317 -3.41 -11.99 4.49
CA GLU A 317 -4.26 -13.01 3.88
C GLU A 317 -3.46 -14.21 3.35
N VAL A 318 -2.42 -13.95 2.56
CA VAL A 318 -1.74 -15.00 1.77
C VAL A 318 -0.66 -15.71 2.58
N LEU A 319 0.17 -14.95 3.31
CA LEU A 319 1.27 -15.48 4.09
C LEU A 319 0.81 -16.48 5.18
N PRO A 320 -0.23 -16.21 6.01
CA PRO A 320 -0.62 -17.13 7.06
C PRO A 320 -1.12 -18.46 6.50
N LYS A 321 -1.87 -18.43 5.39
CA LYS A 321 -2.32 -19.64 4.70
C LYS A 321 -1.13 -20.46 4.18
N ALA A 322 -0.21 -19.82 3.47
CA ALA A 322 0.98 -20.49 2.93
C ALA A 322 1.87 -21.09 4.05
N MET A 323 2.06 -20.36 5.16
CA MET A 323 2.83 -20.85 6.31
C MET A 323 2.16 -22.03 7.00
N LEU A 324 0.83 -21.99 7.17
CA LEU A 324 0.09 -23.09 7.78
C LEU A 324 0.18 -24.35 6.91
N ASP A 325 -0.04 -24.22 5.60
CA ASP A 325 0.03 -25.36 4.68
C ASP A 325 1.44 -25.93 4.58
N ALA A 326 2.47 -25.08 4.56
CA ALA A 326 3.87 -25.52 4.55
C ALA A 326 4.22 -26.25 5.85
N ALA A 327 3.86 -25.69 7.01
CA ALA A 327 4.10 -26.32 8.31
C ALA A 327 3.34 -27.65 8.44
N GLN A 328 2.08 -27.69 8.02
CA GLN A 328 1.27 -28.92 8.00
C GLN A 328 1.87 -29.96 7.07
N GLY A 329 2.29 -29.58 5.87
CA GLY A 329 2.92 -30.48 4.91
C GLY A 329 4.21 -31.10 5.44
N VAL A 330 5.08 -30.31 6.09
CA VAL A 330 6.30 -30.82 6.74
C VAL A 330 5.95 -31.81 7.87
N MET A 331 4.96 -31.49 8.70
CA MET A 331 4.52 -32.38 9.77
C MET A 331 3.94 -33.68 9.22
N GLN A 332 3.12 -33.62 8.16
CA GLN A 332 2.51 -34.79 7.54
C GLN A 332 3.55 -35.70 6.88
N VAL A 333 4.54 -35.14 6.19
CA VAL A 333 5.67 -35.91 5.64
C VAL A 333 6.45 -36.59 6.76
N SER A 334 6.75 -35.86 7.84
CA SER A 334 7.46 -36.44 8.99
C SER A 334 6.65 -37.57 9.65
N GLY A 335 5.34 -37.39 9.81
CA GLY A 335 4.44 -38.39 10.37
C GLY A 335 4.38 -39.65 9.52
N ALA A 336 4.19 -39.51 8.20
CA ALA A 336 4.14 -40.65 7.29
C ALA A 336 5.45 -41.46 7.26
N LEU A 337 6.60 -40.77 7.30
CA LEU A 337 7.90 -41.43 7.39
C LEU A 337 8.09 -42.15 8.73
N ILE A 338 7.69 -41.54 9.85
CA ILE A 338 7.78 -42.17 11.19
C ILE A 338 6.89 -43.42 11.25
N VAL A 339 5.65 -43.34 10.75
CA VAL A 339 4.74 -44.50 10.72
C VAL A 339 5.30 -45.60 9.82
N SER A 340 5.88 -45.27 8.67
CA SER A 340 6.54 -46.25 7.80
C SER A 340 7.70 -46.97 8.53
N LEU A 341 8.54 -46.24 9.27
CA LEU A 341 9.62 -46.82 10.08
C LEU A 341 9.11 -47.72 11.21
N SER A 342 7.91 -47.44 11.75
CA SER A 342 7.30 -48.27 12.79
C SER A 342 6.86 -49.64 12.28
N VAL A 343 6.57 -49.76 10.98
CA VAL A 343 6.18 -51.04 10.36
C VAL A 343 7.39 -51.96 10.22
N ASN A 344 8.49 -51.46 9.65
CA ASN A 344 9.72 -52.21 9.53
C ASN A 344 10.95 -51.28 9.64
N PRO A 345 11.84 -51.49 10.64
CA PRO A 345 13.08 -50.72 10.78
C PRO A 345 14.02 -50.78 9.56
N LEU A 346 13.93 -51.83 8.73
CA LEU A 346 14.71 -51.96 7.49
C LEU A 346 14.40 -50.86 6.47
N PHE A 347 13.22 -50.22 6.56
CA PHE A 347 12.85 -49.09 5.70
C PHE A 347 13.66 -47.82 5.99
N SER A 348 14.45 -47.78 7.07
CA SER A 348 15.34 -46.66 7.40
C SER A 348 16.32 -46.32 6.28
N ILE A 349 16.87 -47.32 5.58
CA ILE A 349 17.85 -47.09 4.52
C ILE A 349 17.22 -46.37 3.31
N PRO A 350 16.12 -46.87 2.70
CA PRO A 350 15.41 -46.14 1.65
C PRO A 350 14.91 -44.75 2.08
N VAL A 351 14.43 -44.59 3.32
CA VAL A 351 13.95 -43.30 3.84
C VAL A 351 15.08 -42.26 3.91
N LEU A 352 16.27 -42.64 4.37
CA LEU A 352 17.42 -41.72 4.41
C LEU A 352 17.84 -41.27 3.01
N ILE A 353 17.84 -42.17 2.02
CA ILE A 353 18.13 -41.85 0.63
C ILE A 353 17.08 -40.88 0.08
N LEU A 354 15.79 -41.16 0.32
CA LEU A 354 14.68 -40.32 -0.11
C LEU A 354 14.77 -38.90 0.49
N LEU A 355 15.03 -38.79 1.79
CA LEU A 355 15.19 -37.51 2.47
C LEU A 355 16.36 -36.68 1.91
N TYR A 356 17.50 -37.33 1.62
CA TYR A 356 18.64 -36.65 0.99
C TYR A 356 18.30 -36.13 -0.42
N LEU A 357 17.62 -36.96 -1.23
CA LEU A 357 17.17 -36.56 -2.57
C LEU A 357 16.17 -35.41 -2.51
N PHE A 358 15.17 -35.49 -1.62
CA PHE A 358 14.20 -34.42 -1.40
C PHE A 358 14.88 -33.12 -0.98
N TRP A 359 15.83 -33.15 -0.05
CA TRP A 359 16.54 -31.94 0.37
C TRP A 359 17.31 -31.29 -0.78
N ARG A 360 18.03 -32.08 -1.59
CA ARG A 360 18.81 -31.59 -2.73
C ARG A 360 17.91 -30.98 -3.82
N LEU A 361 16.83 -31.67 -4.15
CA LEU A 361 15.82 -31.22 -5.12
C LEU A 361 15.08 -29.97 -4.64
N SER A 362 14.73 -29.94 -3.36
CA SER A 362 14.09 -28.79 -2.70
C SER A 362 14.92 -27.53 -2.84
N LYS A 363 16.23 -27.64 -2.57
CA LYS A 363 17.16 -26.52 -2.68
C LYS A 363 17.34 -26.03 -4.12
N ALA A 364 17.35 -26.95 -5.09
CA ALA A 364 17.47 -26.59 -6.50
C ALA A 364 16.22 -25.83 -6.98
N TYR A 365 15.03 -26.38 -6.71
CA TYR A 365 13.77 -25.75 -7.07
C TYR A 365 13.56 -24.38 -6.44
N LEU A 366 13.80 -24.21 -5.13
CA LEU A 366 13.59 -22.93 -4.46
C LEU A 366 14.44 -21.82 -5.08
N ARG A 367 15.66 -22.14 -5.53
CA ARG A 367 16.53 -21.19 -6.25
C ARG A 367 15.95 -20.85 -7.63
N THR A 368 15.57 -21.85 -8.41
CA THR A 368 15.03 -21.65 -9.76
C THR A 368 13.70 -20.91 -9.72
N SER A 369 12.77 -21.33 -8.86
CA SER A 369 11.43 -20.74 -8.67
C SER A 369 11.52 -19.26 -8.27
N LYS A 370 12.45 -18.90 -7.36
CA LYS A 370 12.70 -17.50 -6.99
C LYS A 370 13.17 -16.67 -8.19
N SER A 371 14.13 -17.17 -8.97
CA SER A 371 14.63 -16.46 -10.16
C SER A 371 13.56 -16.29 -11.23
N LEU A 372 12.70 -17.29 -11.42
CA LEU A 372 11.64 -17.28 -12.43
C LEU A 372 10.51 -16.31 -12.05
N LYS A 373 10.08 -16.31 -10.78
CA LYS A 373 9.14 -15.30 -10.26
C LYS A 373 9.70 -13.90 -10.27
N TYR A 374 11.02 -13.76 -10.09
CA TYR A 374 11.67 -12.47 -10.27
C TYR A 374 11.54 -12.00 -11.73
N LEU A 375 11.89 -12.86 -12.69
CA LEU A 375 11.82 -12.54 -14.12
C LEU A 375 10.38 -12.22 -14.57
N GLU A 376 9.38 -12.96 -14.06
CA GLU A 376 7.96 -12.71 -14.33
C GLU A 376 7.53 -11.30 -13.89
N GLY A 377 8.00 -10.86 -12.72
CA GLY A 377 7.72 -9.51 -12.26
C GLY A 377 8.37 -8.44 -13.14
N VAL A 378 9.59 -8.69 -13.63
CA VAL A 378 10.33 -7.74 -14.49
C VAL A 378 9.62 -7.51 -15.81
N THR A 379 9.18 -8.59 -16.44
CA THR A 379 8.53 -8.54 -17.76
C THR A 379 7.12 -7.97 -17.69
N ARG A 380 6.47 -8.03 -16.52
CA ARG A 380 5.11 -7.51 -16.31
C ARG A 380 5.04 -5.99 -16.12
N SER A 381 6.04 -5.38 -15.46
CA SER A 381 6.00 -3.96 -15.03
C SER A 381 5.79 -2.95 -16.18
N PRO A 382 6.51 -3.01 -17.32
CA PRO A 382 6.45 -1.97 -18.35
C PRO A 382 5.06 -1.77 -18.97
N VAL A 383 4.33 -2.86 -19.18
CA VAL A 383 2.99 -2.85 -19.80
C VAL A 383 2.01 -2.02 -18.96
N PHE A 384 2.05 -2.20 -17.63
CA PHE A 384 1.19 -1.46 -16.72
C PHE A 384 1.60 0.01 -16.59
N THR A 385 2.91 0.29 -16.56
CA THR A 385 3.42 1.66 -16.51
C THR A 385 3.00 2.45 -17.75
N HIS A 386 3.11 1.84 -18.94
CA HIS A 386 2.66 2.45 -20.19
C HIS A 386 1.15 2.71 -20.19
N LEU A 387 0.35 1.74 -19.73
CA LEU A 387 -1.11 1.89 -19.64
C LEU A 387 -1.51 3.02 -18.67
N ASN A 388 -0.87 3.12 -17.51
CA ASN A 388 -1.12 4.21 -16.56
C ASN A 388 -0.74 5.58 -17.12
N ALA A 389 0.41 5.70 -17.78
CA ALA A 389 0.82 6.94 -18.44
C ALA A 389 -0.21 7.36 -19.52
N CYS A 390 -0.73 6.40 -20.28
CA CYS A 390 -1.79 6.65 -21.26
C CYS A 390 -3.10 7.14 -20.63
N LEU A 391 -3.52 6.57 -19.49
CA LEU A 391 -4.74 6.96 -18.80
C LEU A 391 -4.66 8.41 -18.27
N HIS A 392 -3.54 8.78 -17.63
CA HIS A 392 -3.33 10.15 -17.15
C HIS A 392 -3.16 11.16 -18.30
N GLY A 393 -2.51 10.76 -19.39
CA GLY A 393 -2.29 11.58 -20.57
C GLY A 393 -3.46 11.63 -21.56
N LEU A 394 -4.60 11.00 -21.26
CA LEU A 394 -5.67 10.75 -22.23
C LEU A 394 -6.18 12.03 -22.95
N PRO A 395 -6.41 13.17 -22.27
CA PRO A 395 -6.79 14.41 -22.96
C PRO A 395 -5.72 14.89 -23.94
N THR A 396 -4.45 14.84 -23.55
CA THR A 396 -3.31 15.23 -24.38
C THR A 396 -3.16 14.33 -25.61
N ILE A 397 -3.33 13.02 -25.42
CA ILE A 397 -3.25 12.01 -26.49
C ILE A 397 -4.33 12.25 -27.53
N ARG A 398 -5.57 12.48 -27.07
CA ARG A 398 -6.72 12.78 -27.94
C ARG A 398 -6.55 14.12 -28.65
N ALA A 399 -6.08 15.15 -27.95
CA ALA A 399 -5.84 16.48 -28.53
C ALA A 399 -4.77 16.46 -29.65
N HIS A 400 -3.74 15.61 -29.53
CA HIS A 400 -2.69 15.48 -30.54
C HIS A 400 -2.98 14.42 -31.62
N GLY A 401 -4.08 13.66 -31.51
CA GLY A 401 -4.39 12.56 -32.42
C GLY A 401 -3.34 11.43 -32.38
N ALA A 402 -2.58 11.32 -31.28
CA ALA A 402 -1.43 10.42 -31.16
C ALA A 402 -1.80 8.98 -30.72
N ALA A 403 -3.09 8.64 -30.72
CA ALA A 403 -3.57 7.35 -30.22
C ALA A 403 -2.93 6.15 -30.95
N LYS A 404 -2.74 6.23 -32.28
CA LYS A 404 -2.11 5.15 -33.05
C LYS A 404 -0.67 4.87 -32.64
N ILE A 405 0.11 5.91 -32.36
CA ILE A 405 1.51 5.79 -31.94
C ILE A 405 1.59 5.01 -30.62
N LEU A 406 0.72 5.36 -29.67
CA LEU A 406 0.68 4.68 -28.38
C LEU A 406 0.11 3.26 -28.45
N VAL A 407 -0.78 2.98 -29.41
CA VAL A 407 -1.23 1.60 -29.67
C VAL A 407 -0.08 0.77 -30.25
N GLU A 408 0.68 1.31 -31.21
CA GLU A 408 1.87 0.63 -31.75
C GLU A 408 2.96 0.42 -30.69
N GLU A 409 3.16 1.40 -29.79
CA GLU A 409 4.08 1.29 -28.66
C GLU A 409 3.58 0.27 -27.63
N PHE A 410 2.26 0.22 -27.37
CA PHE A 410 1.66 -0.82 -26.55
C PHE A 410 1.83 -2.21 -27.17
N ASP A 411 1.63 -2.35 -28.49
CA ASP A 411 1.83 -3.61 -29.22
C ASP A 411 3.31 -4.04 -29.20
N TYR A 412 4.24 -3.09 -29.25
CA TYR A 412 5.66 -3.37 -29.05
C TYR A 412 5.93 -3.88 -27.62
N HIS A 413 5.35 -3.24 -26.60
CA HIS A 413 5.36 -3.75 -25.23
C HIS A 413 4.55 -5.04 -25.06
N GLN A 414 3.66 -5.37 -25.99
CA GLN A 414 2.97 -6.64 -26.02
C GLN A 414 3.90 -7.78 -26.46
N VAL A 415 4.99 -7.48 -27.18
CA VAL A 415 6.11 -8.44 -27.34
C VAL A 415 6.82 -8.68 -26.00
N ASP A 416 6.95 -7.67 -25.14
CA ASP A 416 7.38 -7.88 -23.74
C ASP A 416 6.31 -8.68 -22.96
N MET A 417 5.03 -8.57 -23.32
CA MET A 417 3.96 -9.42 -22.80
C MET A 417 4.07 -10.88 -23.28
N ASP A 418 4.59 -11.14 -24.48
CA ASP A 418 4.97 -12.48 -24.92
C ASP A 418 6.16 -13.02 -24.09
N LEU A 419 7.10 -12.15 -23.73
CA LEU A 419 8.18 -12.50 -22.81
C LEU A 419 7.66 -12.77 -21.39
N HIS A 420 6.67 -12.01 -20.93
CA HIS A 420 5.96 -12.26 -19.67
C HIS A 420 5.22 -13.60 -19.72
N SER A 421 4.43 -13.83 -20.75
CA SER A 421 3.65 -15.05 -20.94
C SER A 421 4.56 -16.27 -21.02
N SER A 422 5.65 -16.20 -21.77
CA SER A 422 6.65 -17.27 -21.84
C SER A 422 7.34 -17.51 -20.50
N THR A 423 7.67 -16.47 -19.73
CA THR A 423 8.24 -16.60 -18.38
C THR A 423 7.25 -17.24 -17.41
N TRP A 424 5.98 -16.87 -17.48
CA TRP A 424 4.91 -17.47 -16.68
C TRP A 424 4.72 -18.95 -17.02
N HIS A 425 4.66 -19.29 -18.31
CA HIS A 425 4.60 -20.67 -18.75
C HIS A 425 5.83 -21.48 -18.32
N LEU A 426 7.03 -20.91 -18.41
CA LEU A 426 8.26 -21.54 -17.93
C LEU A 426 8.18 -21.81 -16.42
N PHE A 427 7.59 -20.91 -15.64
CA PHE A 427 7.32 -21.12 -14.22
C PHE A 427 6.35 -22.28 -13.96
N VAL A 428 5.23 -22.32 -14.67
CA VAL A 428 4.26 -23.42 -14.58
C VAL A 428 4.91 -24.76 -14.95
N TYR A 429 5.62 -24.83 -16.08
CA TYR A 429 6.27 -26.07 -16.52
C TYR A 429 7.39 -26.52 -15.59
N THR A 430 8.16 -25.58 -15.02
CA THR A 430 9.18 -25.91 -14.00
C THR A 430 8.52 -26.50 -12.75
N ASN A 431 7.39 -25.94 -12.30
CA ASN A 431 6.63 -26.46 -11.16
C ASN A 431 6.02 -27.84 -11.43
N MET A 432 5.57 -28.10 -12.65
CA MET A 432 5.02 -29.39 -13.06
C MET A 432 6.12 -30.45 -13.20
N GLY A 433 7.22 -30.14 -13.90
CA GLY A 433 8.34 -31.05 -14.08
C GLY A 433 9.00 -31.43 -12.75
N PHE A 434 9.10 -30.48 -11.82
CA PHE A 434 9.59 -30.74 -10.48
C PHE A 434 8.66 -31.67 -9.67
N ALA A 435 7.35 -31.40 -9.70
CA ALA A 435 6.37 -32.24 -9.01
C ALA A 435 6.37 -33.68 -9.54
N TYR A 436 6.42 -33.84 -10.86
CA TYR A 436 6.54 -35.13 -11.51
C TYR A 436 7.79 -35.90 -11.04
N LEU A 437 8.93 -35.21 -10.92
CA LEU A 437 10.17 -35.83 -10.45
C LEU A 437 10.08 -36.27 -8.98
N ILE A 438 9.42 -35.51 -8.11
CA ILE A 438 9.16 -35.92 -6.72
C ILE A 438 8.24 -37.14 -6.67
N ASP A 439 7.13 -37.13 -7.38
CA ASP A 439 6.18 -38.24 -7.36
C ASP A 439 6.81 -39.52 -7.94
N PHE A 440 7.67 -39.40 -8.95
CA PHE A 440 8.45 -40.51 -9.48
C PHE A 440 9.39 -41.13 -8.41
N LEU A 441 10.04 -40.31 -7.58
CA LEU A 441 10.84 -40.80 -6.44
C LEU A 441 9.97 -41.48 -5.38
N CYS A 442 8.78 -40.95 -5.09
CA CYS A 442 7.81 -41.58 -4.19
C CYS A 442 7.36 -42.95 -4.73
N LEU A 443 7.18 -43.08 -6.05
CA LEU A 443 6.80 -44.33 -6.71
C LEU A 443 7.92 -45.38 -6.65
N LEU A 444 9.18 -44.97 -6.82
CA LEU A 444 10.34 -45.85 -6.59
C LEU A 444 10.39 -46.32 -5.14
N TYR A 445 10.16 -45.42 -4.18
CA TYR A 445 10.10 -45.77 -2.76
C TYR A 445 8.96 -46.77 -2.46
N LEU A 446 7.77 -46.56 -3.00
CA LEU A 446 6.65 -47.50 -2.90
C LEU A 446 7.02 -48.88 -3.45
N SER A 447 7.68 -48.92 -4.60
CA SER A 447 8.14 -50.16 -5.23
C SER A 447 9.13 -50.91 -4.33
N THR A 448 10.07 -50.21 -3.68
CA THR A 448 11.01 -50.84 -2.74
C THR A 448 10.32 -51.43 -1.52
N ILE A 449 9.28 -50.76 -0.99
CA ILE A 449 8.50 -51.26 0.14
C ILE A 449 7.70 -52.51 -0.24
N LEU A 450 7.01 -52.48 -1.39
CA LEU A 450 6.22 -53.62 -1.86
C LEU A 450 7.10 -54.86 -2.11
N ILE A 451 8.28 -54.68 -2.71
CA ILE A 451 9.24 -55.77 -2.90
C ILE A 451 9.73 -56.31 -1.55
N SER A 452 9.98 -55.45 -0.57
CA SER A 452 10.41 -55.89 0.77
C SER A 452 9.38 -56.79 1.45
N PHE A 453 8.09 -56.48 1.33
CA PHE A 453 7.02 -57.33 1.89
C PHE A 453 6.86 -58.68 1.17
N PHE A 454 7.28 -58.78 -0.10
CA PHE A 454 7.31 -60.07 -0.80
C PHE A 454 8.37 -61.02 -0.21
N PHE A 455 9.50 -60.48 0.24
CA PHE A 455 10.58 -61.25 0.87
C PHE A 455 10.35 -61.53 2.36
N PHE A 456 9.75 -60.57 3.08
CA PHE A 456 9.44 -60.68 4.50
C PHE A 456 7.92 -60.76 4.66
N ALA A 457 7.38 -61.99 4.67
CA ALA A 457 5.96 -62.23 4.84
C ALA A 457 5.47 -61.62 6.17
N ASP A 458 4.56 -60.65 6.08
CA ASP A 458 4.02 -59.91 7.22
C ASP A 458 2.48 -59.88 7.16
N ILE A 459 1.84 -59.47 8.25
CA ILE A 459 0.37 -59.47 8.38
C ILE A 459 -0.26 -58.35 7.53
N GLY A 460 -1.42 -58.61 6.92
CA GLY A 460 -2.07 -57.73 5.95
C GLY A 460 -2.27 -56.29 6.43
N GLY A 461 -2.66 -56.11 7.70
CA GLY A 461 -2.84 -54.79 8.31
C GLY A 461 -1.59 -53.90 8.28
N LYS A 462 -0.40 -54.44 8.54
CA LYS A 462 0.87 -53.68 8.52
C LYS A 462 1.30 -53.31 7.10
N VAL A 463 1.11 -54.24 6.16
CA VAL A 463 1.38 -53.99 4.73
C VAL A 463 0.49 -52.87 4.22
N GLY A 464 -0.81 -52.89 4.55
CA GLY A 464 -1.75 -51.83 4.21
C GLY A 464 -1.36 -50.47 4.78
N LEU A 465 -0.90 -50.42 6.03
CA LEU A 465 -0.42 -49.18 6.66
C LEU A 465 0.80 -48.60 5.92
N ALA A 466 1.81 -49.41 5.64
CA ALA A 466 3.00 -48.94 4.94
C ALA A 466 2.66 -48.42 3.52
N VAL A 467 1.84 -49.14 2.77
CA VAL A 467 1.41 -48.73 1.42
C VAL A 467 0.62 -47.43 1.45
N THR A 468 -0.36 -47.30 2.35
CA THR A 468 -1.17 -46.08 2.48
C THR A 468 -0.32 -44.88 2.87
N GLN A 469 0.59 -45.02 3.85
CA GLN A 469 1.50 -43.94 4.24
C GLN A 469 2.43 -43.53 3.09
N THR A 470 2.98 -44.48 2.33
CA THR A 470 3.79 -44.14 1.16
C THR A 470 2.97 -43.47 0.06
N MET A 471 1.72 -43.86 -0.15
CA MET A 471 0.81 -43.16 -1.06
C MET A 471 0.52 -41.73 -0.59
N THR A 472 0.38 -41.48 0.72
CA THR A 472 0.18 -40.10 1.23
C THR A 472 1.39 -39.20 0.99
N LEU A 473 2.61 -39.74 0.92
CA LEU A 473 3.80 -38.96 0.57
C LEU A 473 3.73 -38.42 -0.87
N MET A 474 3.08 -39.17 -1.77
CA MET A 474 2.76 -38.69 -3.11
C MET A 474 1.76 -37.53 -3.01
N GLY A 475 2.01 -36.42 -3.69
CA GLY A 475 1.16 -35.22 -3.56
C GLY A 475 1.50 -34.33 -2.35
N VAL A 476 1.64 -34.86 -1.13
CA VAL A 476 1.90 -34.01 0.05
C VAL A 476 3.27 -33.37 -0.01
N VAL A 477 4.31 -34.10 -0.43
CA VAL A 477 5.68 -33.54 -0.52
C VAL A 477 5.74 -32.41 -1.55
N GLN A 478 5.14 -32.60 -2.74
CA GLN A 478 5.09 -31.54 -3.76
C GLN A 478 4.29 -30.33 -3.29
N TRP A 479 3.18 -30.54 -2.58
CA TRP A 479 2.35 -29.48 -2.03
C TRP A 479 3.11 -28.68 -0.95
N ALA A 480 3.67 -29.37 0.05
CA ALA A 480 4.45 -28.76 1.13
C ALA A 480 5.58 -27.88 0.59
N MET A 481 6.24 -28.35 -0.47
CA MET A 481 7.34 -27.65 -1.08
C MET A 481 6.94 -26.43 -1.91
N ARG A 482 5.82 -26.51 -2.64
CA ARG A 482 5.23 -25.33 -3.33
C ARG A 482 4.84 -24.27 -2.32
N GLN A 483 4.19 -24.67 -1.22
CA GLN A 483 3.79 -23.74 -0.15
C GLN A 483 5.01 -23.13 0.55
N ALA A 484 6.09 -23.90 0.78
CA ALA A 484 7.34 -23.36 1.30
C ALA A 484 7.97 -22.30 0.39
N ALA A 485 7.85 -22.47 -0.94
CA ALA A 485 8.27 -21.46 -1.90
C ALA A 485 7.38 -20.21 -1.83
N GLU A 486 6.06 -20.35 -1.69
CA GLU A 486 5.15 -19.22 -1.50
C GLU A 486 5.45 -18.44 -0.21
N VAL A 487 5.72 -19.12 0.90
CA VAL A 487 6.14 -18.46 2.15
C VAL A 487 7.38 -17.59 1.92
N GLU A 488 8.40 -18.11 1.25
CA GLU A 488 9.61 -17.35 0.94
C GLU A 488 9.34 -16.14 0.03
N ASN A 489 8.39 -16.26 -0.91
CA ASN A 489 8.02 -15.15 -1.77
C ASN A 489 7.30 -14.03 -1.00
N HIS A 490 6.35 -14.37 -0.14
CA HIS A 490 5.61 -13.39 0.67
C HIS A 490 6.44 -12.83 1.83
N MET A 491 7.46 -13.55 2.29
CA MET A 491 8.41 -13.04 3.29
C MET A 491 9.23 -11.84 2.77
N ILE A 492 9.31 -11.63 1.44
CA ILE A 492 9.92 -10.44 0.85
C ILE A 492 9.10 -9.18 1.19
N SER A 493 7.76 -9.28 1.16
CA SER A 493 6.88 -8.19 1.57
C SER A 493 7.10 -7.85 3.05
N VAL A 494 7.15 -8.86 3.93
CA VAL A 494 7.48 -8.66 5.36
C VAL A 494 8.80 -7.92 5.55
N LYS A 495 9.83 -8.29 4.77
CA LYS A 495 11.15 -7.65 4.87
C LYS A 495 11.07 -6.15 4.58
N ARG A 496 10.32 -5.74 3.55
CA ARG A 496 10.09 -4.33 3.20
C ARG A 496 9.31 -3.59 4.28
N LEU A 497 8.27 -4.22 4.86
CA LEU A 497 7.52 -3.63 5.97
C LEU A 497 8.43 -3.40 7.19
N VAL A 498 9.28 -4.37 7.52
CA VAL A 498 10.23 -4.26 8.64
C VAL A 498 11.25 -3.14 8.44
N GLU A 499 11.64 -2.84 7.20
CA GLU A 499 12.49 -1.67 6.92
C GLU A 499 11.78 -0.36 7.30
N TYR A 500 10.48 -0.24 7.01
CA TYR A 500 9.70 0.93 7.39
C TYR A 500 9.50 1.04 8.91
N THR A 501 9.47 -0.08 9.64
CA THR A 501 9.44 -0.04 11.12
C THR A 501 10.72 0.49 11.76
N LYS A 502 11.80 0.64 10.98
CA LYS A 502 13.12 1.09 11.44
C LYS A 502 13.49 2.48 10.91
N LEU A 503 12.52 3.22 10.35
CA LEU A 503 12.75 4.60 9.93
C LEU A 503 13.16 5.43 11.14
N GLU A 504 14.13 6.32 10.93
CA GLU A 504 14.60 7.22 11.97
C GLU A 504 13.52 8.29 12.25
N PRO A 505 13.05 8.42 13.50
CA PRO A 505 12.08 9.44 13.83
C PRO A 505 12.73 10.83 13.77
N GLU A 506 11.95 11.83 13.39
CA GLU A 506 12.29 13.24 13.48
C GLU A 506 12.60 13.58 14.94
N GLY A 507 13.76 14.20 15.19
CA GLY A 507 14.27 14.45 16.54
C GLY A 507 13.30 15.31 17.34
N ASN A 508 12.60 14.72 18.30
CA ASN A 508 11.48 15.38 19.00
C ASN A 508 11.53 15.33 20.52
N LEU A 509 12.64 14.86 21.10
CA LEU A 509 12.77 14.71 22.55
C LEU A 509 14.03 15.45 23.00
N SER A 510 13.92 16.74 23.28
CA SER A 510 14.90 17.39 24.17
C SER A 510 14.55 16.95 25.60
N PRO A 511 15.40 16.15 26.29
CA PRO A 511 15.16 15.75 27.68
C PRO A 511 15.27 16.91 28.68
N ASN A 512 15.71 18.09 28.21
CA ASN A 512 16.05 19.25 29.03
C ASN A 512 15.09 20.45 28.88
N TYR A 513 13.95 20.30 28.18
CA TYR A 513 12.96 21.37 28.15
C TYR A 513 12.15 21.35 29.44
N GLU A 514 12.50 22.23 30.38
CA GLU A 514 11.65 22.52 31.53
C GLU A 514 10.44 23.31 31.03
N ASP A 515 9.24 22.74 31.21
CA ASP A 515 7.91 23.30 30.87
C ASP A 515 7.57 24.58 31.68
N GLU A 516 8.57 25.36 32.11
CA GLU A 516 8.38 26.54 32.98
C GLU A 516 7.71 27.72 32.26
N ASN A 517 7.64 27.71 30.92
CA ASN A 517 6.96 28.75 30.14
C ASN A 517 5.75 28.18 29.37
N GLU A 518 4.56 28.19 29.98
CA GLU A 518 3.32 27.76 29.32
C GLU A 518 3.01 28.58 28.05
N ILE A 519 3.38 29.87 28.04
CA ILE A 519 3.05 30.85 27.00
C ILE A 519 4.34 31.31 26.30
N TRP A 520 4.77 30.56 25.29
CA TRP A 520 5.88 30.94 24.40
C TRP A 520 5.44 30.70 22.96
N PRO A 521 5.71 31.59 21.99
CA PRO A 521 6.39 32.89 22.13
C PRO A 521 5.43 34.02 22.57
N VAL A 522 5.97 35.03 23.26
CA VAL A 522 5.22 36.18 23.79
C VAL A 522 5.36 37.40 22.87
N LEU A 523 6.57 37.69 22.42
CA LEU A 523 6.89 38.87 21.61
C LEU A 523 6.94 38.54 20.11
N GLY A 524 7.40 37.33 19.77
CA GLY A 524 7.55 36.88 18.39
C GLY A 524 8.78 37.46 17.68
N LYS A 525 9.86 37.78 18.42
CA LYS A 525 11.14 38.21 17.82
C LYS A 525 11.83 36.99 17.21
N ILE A 526 12.24 37.04 15.94
CA ILE A 526 12.96 35.94 15.26
C ILE A 526 14.36 36.42 14.88
N GLU A 527 15.39 35.67 15.24
CA GLU A 527 16.78 36.02 14.95
C GLU A 527 17.52 34.86 14.28
N PHE A 528 18.03 35.10 13.08
CA PHE A 528 18.87 34.17 12.33
C PHE A 528 20.34 34.56 12.52
N GLN A 529 21.17 33.63 13.02
CA GLN A 529 22.60 33.84 13.27
C GLN A 529 23.43 32.81 12.49
N ASN A 530 24.11 33.28 11.45
CA ASN A 530 24.94 32.51 10.51
C ASN A 530 24.23 31.25 9.98
N THR A 531 22.92 31.37 9.75
CA THR A 531 22.09 30.22 9.43
C THR A 531 22.35 29.75 7.99
N ASN A 532 22.60 28.45 7.83
CA ASN A 532 22.72 27.76 6.56
C ASN A 532 21.66 26.66 6.50
N VAL A 533 21.02 26.48 5.35
CA VAL A 533 19.94 25.49 5.18
C VAL A 533 20.30 24.52 4.08
N ARG A 534 20.08 23.23 4.34
CA ARG A 534 20.37 22.13 3.43
C ARG A 534 19.19 21.16 3.35
N TYR A 535 18.97 20.60 2.17
CA TYR A 535 18.11 19.44 1.98
C TYR A 535 18.99 18.21 1.73
N LEU A 536 18.73 17.10 2.45
CA LEU A 536 19.26 15.76 2.16
C LEU A 536 20.77 15.71 1.85
N SER A 537 21.62 16.18 2.77
CA SER A 537 23.09 16.22 2.56
C SER A 537 23.56 16.90 1.24
N GLY A 538 22.70 17.70 0.60
CA GLY A 538 22.97 18.41 -0.65
C GLY A 538 23.72 19.75 -0.48
N PRO A 539 23.75 20.59 -1.52
CA PRO A 539 24.36 21.91 -1.42
C PRO A 539 23.55 22.83 -0.49
N ARG A 540 24.24 23.77 0.18
CA ARG A 540 23.59 24.83 0.97
C ARG A 540 22.74 25.71 0.06
N VAL A 541 21.43 25.75 0.33
CA VAL A 541 20.45 26.60 -0.40
C VAL A 541 20.49 28.02 0.16
N ILE A 542 20.41 28.14 1.49
CA ILE A 542 20.60 29.40 2.21
C ILE A 542 22.01 29.40 2.81
N LYS A 543 22.72 30.52 2.69
CA LYS A 543 24.12 30.66 3.10
C LYS A 543 24.30 31.88 4.00
N ASN A 544 24.82 31.68 5.21
CA ASN A 544 25.18 32.69 6.21
C ASN A 544 24.10 33.78 6.38
N LEU A 545 22.86 33.37 6.64
CA LEU A 545 21.76 34.29 6.87
C LEU A 545 21.92 34.96 8.24
N ASN A 546 21.94 36.29 8.26
CA ASN A 546 22.01 37.13 9.46
C ASN A 546 20.91 38.19 9.37
N ILE A 547 19.73 37.88 9.90
CA ILE A 547 18.56 38.77 9.88
C ILE A 547 17.87 38.70 11.25
N THR A 548 17.42 39.85 11.74
CA THR A 548 16.59 39.96 12.94
C THR A 548 15.24 40.57 12.55
N ILE A 549 14.16 39.90 12.96
CA ILE A 549 12.77 40.31 12.76
C ILE A 549 12.23 40.76 14.12
N HIS A 550 11.81 42.02 14.22
CA HIS A 550 11.33 42.58 15.48
C HIS A 550 9.86 42.23 15.77
N PRO A 551 9.43 42.26 17.04
CA PRO A 551 8.04 42.06 17.41
C PRO A 551 7.08 42.98 16.66
N LYS A 552 5.94 42.42 16.20
CA LYS A 552 4.89 43.13 15.45
C LYS A 552 5.35 43.75 14.11
N GLU A 553 6.53 43.38 13.63
CA GLU A 553 7.04 43.84 12.34
C GLU A 553 6.39 43.07 11.17
N LYS A 554 6.06 43.79 10.09
CA LYS A 554 5.53 43.20 8.85
C LYS A 554 6.63 43.17 7.81
N ILE A 555 7.16 41.99 7.51
CA ILE A 555 8.28 41.81 6.59
C ILE A 555 7.82 41.13 5.31
N GLY A 556 8.18 41.70 4.16
CA GLY A 556 7.98 41.11 2.84
C GLY A 556 9.28 40.49 2.32
N ILE A 557 9.24 39.20 1.97
CA ILE A 557 10.39 38.49 1.37
C ILE A 557 10.18 38.37 -0.13
N VAL A 558 11.03 39.05 -0.92
CA VAL A 558 10.93 39.06 -2.39
C VAL A 558 12.18 38.41 -2.99
N GLY A 559 11.97 37.58 -4.01
CA GLY A 559 13.06 36.89 -4.70
C GLY A 559 12.57 36.15 -5.93
N ARG A 560 13.49 35.88 -6.85
CA ARG A 560 13.22 35.05 -8.05
C ARG A 560 12.75 33.65 -7.64
N THR A 561 12.03 32.97 -8.52
CA THR A 561 11.69 31.54 -8.34
C THR A 561 12.99 30.74 -8.14
N GLY A 562 13.02 29.89 -7.12
CA GLY A 562 14.22 29.12 -6.75
C GLY A 562 15.25 29.88 -5.89
N ALA A 563 14.97 31.11 -5.44
CA ALA A 563 15.89 31.87 -4.57
C ALA A 563 15.97 31.38 -3.12
N GLY A 564 15.24 30.33 -2.74
CA GLY A 564 15.22 29.78 -1.37
C GLY A 564 14.15 30.35 -0.44
N LYS A 565 13.10 31.02 -0.97
CA LYS A 565 11.98 31.59 -0.19
C LYS A 565 11.26 30.52 0.64
N SER A 566 10.77 29.47 -0.01
CA SER A 566 10.12 28.33 0.67
C SER A 566 11.10 27.56 1.56
N SER A 567 12.40 27.61 1.27
CA SER A 567 13.45 27.01 2.12
C SER A 567 13.66 27.78 3.43
N LEU A 568 13.45 29.09 3.43
CA LEU A 568 13.46 29.89 4.66
C LEU A 568 12.27 29.52 5.55
N ILE A 569 11.08 29.31 4.95
CA ILE A 569 9.90 28.82 5.66
C ILE A 569 10.18 27.43 6.25
N ALA A 570 10.73 26.51 5.46
CA ALA A 570 11.11 25.18 5.93
C ALA A 570 12.12 25.23 7.10
N ALA A 571 13.02 26.22 7.12
CA ALA A 571 13.97 26.41 8.23
C ALA A 571 13.27 26.88 9.52
N ILE A 572 12.32 27.81 9.43
CA ILE A 572 11.55 28.30 10.59
C ILE A 572 10.77 27.15 11.26
N PHE A 573 10.18 26.25 10.47
CA PHE A 573 9.45 25.09 10.97
C PHE A 573 10.35 23.88 11.30
N ARG A 574 11.68 24.03 11.17
CA ARG A 574 12.68 22.94 11.29
C ARG A 574 12.30 21.68 10.49
N LEU A 575 11.87 21.87 9.24
CA LEU A 575 11.54 20.79 8.30
C LEU A 575 12.74 20.35 7.44
N ALA A 576 13.81 21.14 7.45
CA ALA A 576 15.07 20.89 6.74
C ALA A 576 16.25 20.95 7.73
N GLU A 577 17.41 20.44 7.32
CA GLU A 577 18.62 20.52 8.12
C GLU A 577 19.11 21.97 8.18
N VAL A 578 19.26 22.49 9.39
CA VAL A 578 19.72 23.85 9.67
C VAL A 578 21.06 23.77 10.37
N GLU A 579 22.08 24.44 9.82
CA GLU A 579 23.37 24.68 10.48
C GLU A 579 23.42 26.16 10.93
N GLY A 580 23.83 26.44 12.16
CA GLY A 580 23.76 27.78 12.76
C GLY A 580 22.58 27.88 13.73
N VAL A 581 22.26 29.08 14.18
CA VAL A 581 21.30 29.29 15.28
C VAL A 581 20.08 30.08 14.78
N ILE A 582 18.88 29.60 15.15
CA ILE A 582 17.62 30.32 14.95
C ILE A 582 17.00 30.51 16.34
N LYS A 583 16.82 31.77 16.75
CA LYS A 583 16.20 32.10 18.05
C LYS A 583 14.81 32.68 17.86
N ILE A 584 13.88 32.28 18.72
CA ILE A 584 12.56 32.91 18.86
C ILE A 584 12.41 33.36 20.31
N ASP A 585 12.18 34.67 20.52
CA ASP A 585 12.18 35.31 21.84
C ASP A 585 13.44 34.96 22.67
N ASP A 586 14.60 35.06 22.01
CA ASP A 586 15.94 34.77 22.54
C ASP A 586 16.21 33.32 22.99
N ILE A 587 15.25 32.41 22.81
CA ILE A 587 15.39 30.96 23.03
C ILE A 587 15.76 30.28 21.71
N ASP A 588 16.74 29.37 21.73
CA ASP A 588 17.11 28.60 20.54
C ASP A 588 15.99 27.60 20.19
N THR A 589 15.61 27.59 18.92
CA THR A 589 14.63 26.62 18.40
C THR A 589 15.12 25.18 18.46
N GLU A 590 16.44 24.94 18.64
CA GLU A 590 16.98 23.60 18.87
C GLU A 590 16.53 22.99 20.21
N ASP A 591 16.42 23.82 21.25
CA ASP A 591 16.08 23.39 22.61
C ASP A 591 14.58 23.16 22.83
N VAL A 592 13.74 23.73 21.96
CA VAL A 592 12.27 23.65 22.04
C VAL A 592 11.74 22.39 21.34
N PRO A 593 10.83 21.62 21.97
CA PRO A 593 10.14 20.51 21.32
C PRO A 593 9.41 20.95 20.04
N LEU A 594 9.53 20.18 18.94
CA LEU A 594 8.95 20.58 17.65
C LEU A 594 7.42 20.68 17.71
N SER A 595 6.78 19.87 18.57
CA SER A 595 5.34 19.94 18.81
C SER A 595 4.91 21.32 19.32
N LYS A 596 5.64 21.89 20.29
CA LYS A 596 5.39 23.22 20.83
C LYS A 596 5.71 24.30 19.80
N LEU A 597 6.90 24.23 19.18
CA LEU A 597 7.33 25.16 18.12
C LEU A 597 6.29 25.30 17.00
N ARG A 598 5.86 24.18 16.42
CA ARG A 598 4.95 24.16 15.27
C ARG A 598 3.49 24.48 15.64
N SER A 599 3.10 24.26 16.90
CA SER A 599 1.76 24.63 17.37
C SER A 599 1.57 26.14 17.51
N ASN A 600 2.65 26.87 17.79
CA ASN A 600 2.62 28.30 18.10
C ASN A 600 3.02 29.22 16.93
N ILE A 601 3.20 28.65 15.74
CA ILE A 601 3.44 29.39 14.48
C ILE A 601 2.32 29.01 13.50
N SER A 602 1.65 30.00 12.94
CA SER A 602 0.63 29.80 11.89
C SER A 602 1.23 29.94 10.50
N ILE A 603 0.80 29.08 9.56
CA ILE A 603 1.22 29.13 8.15
C ILE A 603 0.01 29.07 7.22
N ILE A 604 0.05 29.86 6.15
CA ILE A 604 -0.82 29.70 4.98
C ILE A 604 0.06 29.18 3.83
N PRO A 605 -0.09 27.91 3.43
CA PRO A 605 0.75 27.29 2.40
C PRO A 605 0.37 27.78 1.00
N GLN A 606 1.31 27.65 0.06
CA GLN A 606 1.12 27.94 -1.36
C GLN A 606 -0.01 27.09 -1.97
N ASP A 607 0.01 25.78 -1.69
CA ASP A 607 -1.03 24.84 -2.12
C ASP A 607 -1.98 24.53 -0.95
N PRO A 608 -3.23 25.02 -0.96
CA PRO A 608 -4.15 24.80 0.15
C PRO A 608 -4.70 23.37 0.13
N VAL A 609 -4.30 22.57 1.13
CA VAL A 609 -4.76 21.18 1.30
C VAL A 609 -5.85 21.11 2.38
N LEU A 610 -6.96 20.48 2.01
CA LEU A 610 -8.04 20.10 2.93
C LEU A 610 -8.11 18.58 3.06
N PHE A 611 -8.41 18.11 4.27
CA PHE A 611 -8.60 16.70 4.56
C PHE A 611 -10.07 16.32 4.38
N SER A 612 -10.34 15.09 3.95
CA SER A 612 -11.70 14.57 3.90
C SER A 612 -12.29 14.48 5.31
N GLY A 613 -13.55 14.88 5.46
CA GLY A 613 -14.21 14.95 6.77
C GLY A 613 -15.18 16.12 6.86
N THR A 614 -15.42 16.64 8.06
CA THR A 614 -16.25 17.84 8.24
C THR A 614 -15.41 19.11 8.11
N LEU A 615 -16.06 20.21 7.72
CA LEU A 615 -15.42 21.52 7.72
C LEU A 615 -14.93 21.89 9.14
N ARG A 616 -15.71 21.57 10.17
CA ARG A 616 -15.31 21.72 11.58
C ARG A 616 -13.97 21.04 11.86
N LYS A 617 -13.81 19.75 11.52
CA LYS A 617 -12.55 19.01 11.73
C LYS A 617 -11.39 19.58 10.93
N ASN A 618 -11.66 20.20 9.79
CA ASN A 618 -10.64 20.90 9.01
C ASN A 618 -10.18 22.20 9.67
N LEU A 619 -11.08 22.94 10.34
CA LEU A 619 -10.75 24.19 11.04
C LEU A 619 -10.12 23.93 12.41
N ASP A 620 -10.66 22.98 13.18
CA ASP A 620 -10.19 22.58 14.50
C ASP A 620 -10.25 21.05 14.67
N PRO A 621 -9.17 20.33 14.31
CA PRO A 621 -9.10 18.87 14.44
C PRO A 621 -9.14 18.36 15.89
N PHE A 622 -8.82 19.22 16.86
CA PHE A 622 -8.66 18.85 18.28
C PHE A 622 -9.84 19.29 19.14
N GLU A 623 -10.85 19.92 18.55
CA GLU A 623 -12.05 20.42 19.24
C GLU A 623 -11.73 21.29 20.47
N LYS A 624 -10.69 22.14 20.35
CA LYS A 624 -10.23 23.08 21.38
C LYS A 624 -11.10 24.33 21.45
N TYR A 625 -11.71 24.74 20.33
CA TYR A 625 -12.41 26.01 20.22
C TYR A 625 -13.93 25.84 20.09
N PRO A 626 -14.72 26.72 20.72
CA PRO A 626 -16.17 26.71 20.58
C PRO A 626 -16.62 27.23 19.19
N ASP A 627 -17.80 26.81 18.75
CA ASP A 627 -18.35 27.06 17.41
C ASP A 627 -18.44 28.53 17.03
N TYR A 628 -18.69 29.40 18.00
CA TYR A 628 -18.79 30.83 17.73
C TYR A 628 -17.47 31.41 17.22
N VAL A 629 -16.31 30.89 17.67
CA VAL A 629 -14.98 31.31 17.21
C VAL A 629 -14.76 30.89 15.76
N LEU A 630 -15.23 29.68 15.41
CA LEU A 630 -15.18 29.16 14.05
C LEU A 630 -16.06 30.01 13.12
N TRP A 631 -17.26 30.37 13.56
CA TRP A 631 -18.17 31.23 12.80
C TRP A 631 -17.66 32.66 12.65
N THR A 632 -17.00 33.24 13.68
CA THR A 632 -16.38 34.55 13.56
C THR A 632 -15.22 34.51 12.56
N ALA A 633 -14.37 33.48 12.60
CA ALA A 633 -13.29 33.33 11.63
C ALA A 633 -13.82 33.15 10.19
N LEU A 634 -14.89 32.36 10.00
CA LEU A 634 -15.53 32.21 8.69
C LEU A 634 -16.22 33.50 8.20
N GLN A 635 -16.69 34.34 9.12
CA GLN A 635 -17.25 35.64 8.80
C GLN A 635 -16.17 36.63 8.35
N GLU A 636 -15.02 36.66 9.03
CA GLU A 636 -13.88 37.52 8.66
C GLU A 636 -13.31 37.19 7.29
N VAL A 637 -13.48 35.95 6.82
CA VAL A 637 -13.00 35.47 5.53
C VAL A 637 -14.13 35.39 4.48
N GLU A 638 -15.29 36.00 4.75
CA GLU A 638 -16.43 36.12 3.83
C GLU A 638 -17.00 34.78 3.30
N LEU A 639 -16.70 33.66 3.97
CA LEU A 639 -17.22 32.33 3.61
C LEU A 639 -18.49 31.94 4.38
N LYS A 640 -18.90 32.75 5.36
CA LYS A 640 -20.02 32.43 6.26
C LYS A 640 -21.32 32.10 5.50
N ASP A 641 -21.73 32.95 4.55
CA ASP A 641 -23.02 32.80 3.89
C ASP A 641 -23.07 31.52 3.04
N MET A 642 -22.01 31.26 2.26
CA MET A 642 -21.84 30.03 1.48
C MET A 642 -21.89 28.77 2.35
N ILE A 643 -21.28 28.81 3.53
CA ILE A 643 -21.26 27.68 4.46
C ILE A 643 -22.60 27.53 5.19
N MET A 644 -23.30 28.64 5.50
CA MET A 644 -24.63 28.63 6.12
C MET A 644 -25.71 28.09 5.18
N GLU A 645 -25.63 28.36 3.87
CA GLU A 645 -26.52 27.78 2.86
C GLU A 645 -26.34 26.26 2.71
N GLY A 646 -25.17 25.75 3.08
CA GLY A 646 -24.88 24.32 3.17
C GLY A 646 -25.31 23.70 4.51
N ALA A 647 -24.57 22.68 4.94
CA ALA A 647 -24.79 22.02 6.24
C ALA A 647 -24.05 22.72 7.42
N GLY A 648 -23.70 24.01 7.27
CA GLY A 648 -22.92 24.75 8.24
C GLY A 648 -21.53 24.13 8.48
N LEU A 649 -21.08 24.14 9.73
CA LEU A 649 -19.79 23.54 10.14
C LEU A 649 -19.71 22.01 9.89
N ASN A 650 -20.85 21.34 9.72
CA ASN A 650 -20.92 19.90 9.43
C ASN A 650 -20.87 19.58 7.93
N MET A 651 -20.70 20.58 7.07
CA MET A 651 -20.48 20.38 5.64
C MET A 651 -19.33 19.39 5.39
N THR A 652 -19.59 18.40 4.54
CA THR A 652 -18.61 17.40 4.15
C THR A 652 -17.61 17.98 3.16
N VAL A 653 -16.33 17.88 3.49
CA VAL A 653 -15.20 18.21 2.63
C VAL A 653 -14.79 16.93 1.91
N TYR A 654 -14.77 16.96 0.58
CA TYR A 654 -14.32 15.82 -0.23
C TYR A 654 -12.79 15.74 -0.26
N GLU A 655 -12.26 14.64 -0.81
CA GLU A 655 -10.83 14.40 -0.92
C GLU A 655 -10.11 15.58 -1.60
N GLY A 656 -9.07 16.10 -0.96
CA GLY A 656 -8.32 17.28 -1.41
C GLY A 656 -9.12 18.60 -1.47
N GLY A 657 -10.34 18.63 -0.94
CA GLY A 657 -11.23 19.78 -1.02
C GLY A 657 -11.74 20.05 -2.44
N THR A 658 -11.91 19.02 -3.27
CA THR A 658 -12.38 19.13 -4.67
C THR A 658 -13.75 19.79 -4.83
N ASN A 659 -14.59 19.81 -3.78
CA ASN A 659 -15.85 20.55 -3.75
C ASN A 659 -15.69 22.08 -3.58
N PHE A 660 -14.48 22.56 -3.31
CA PHE A 660 -14.19 23.98 -3.16
C PHE A 660 -13.28 24.47 -4.30
N SER A 661 -13.51 25.70 -4.73
CA SER A 661 -12.58 26.37 -5.65
C SER A 661 -11.21 26.55 -5.01
N VAL A 662 -10.17 26.78 -5.82
CA VAL A 662 -8.81 27.04 -5.31
C VAL A 662 -8.81 28.23 -4.33
N GLY A 663 -9.51 29.31 -4.68
CA GLY A 663 -9.66 30.48 -3.80
C GLY A 663 -10.39 30.17 -2.51
N GLN A 664 -11.49 29.40 -2.56
CA GLN A 664 -12.21 28.98 -1.35
C GLN A 664 -11.35 28.12 -0.42
N ARG A 665 -10.53 27.22 -0.96
CA ARG A 665 -9.56 26.43 -0.17
C ARG A 665 -8.54 27.34 0.52
N GLN A 666 -8.07 28.39 -0.16
CA GLN A 666 -7.13 29.37 0.39
C GLN A 666 -7.76 30.19 1.52
N LEU A 667 -9.01 30.61 1.35
CA LEU A 667 -9.82 31.28 2.38
C LEU A 667 -10.05 30.38 3.62
N ILE A 668 -10.31 29.09 3.43
CA ILE A 668 -10.41 28.14 4.56
C ILE A 668 -9.07 28.02 5.31
N CYS A 669 -7.93 28.04 4.60
CA CYS A 669 -6.61 28.08 5.23
C CYS A 669 -6.37 29.39 6.02
N LEU A 670 -6.87 30.52 5.53
CA LEU A 670 -6.83 31.79 6.27
C LEU A 670 -7.68 31.72 7.54
N ALA A 671 -8.89 31.14 7.47
CA ALA A 671 -9.72 30.92 8.65
C ALA A 671 -9.02 30.04 9.70
N ARG A 672 -8.28 28.99 9.29
CA ARG A 672 -7.45 28.17 10.21
C ARG A 672 -6.40 29.01 10.94
N ALA A 673 -5.75 29.94 10.24
CA ALA A 673 -4.74 30.80 10.83
C ALA A 673 -5.34 31.77 11.86
N ILE A 674 -6.52 32.35 11.56
CA ILE A 674 -7.28 33.24 12.46
C ILE A 674 -7.70 32.50 13.73
N VAL A 675 -8.25 31.28 13.60
CA VAL A 675 -8.71 30.46 14.74
C VAL A 675 -7.57 30.18 15.72
N ARG A 676 -6.36 29.90 15.21
CA ARG A 676 -5.19 29.63 16.08
C ARG A 676 -4.64 30.89 16.75
N ASN A 677 -4.82 32.07 16.15
CA ASN A 677 -4.40 33.36 16.68
C ASN A 677 -2.95 33.39 17.26
N ASN A 678 -2.02 32.77 16.54
CA ASN A 678 -0.61 32.72 16.92
C ASN A 678 0.09 34.06 16.67
N VAL A 679 1.12 34.38 17.47
CA VAL A 679 1.90 35.64 17.37
C VAL A 679 2.69 35.73 16.06
N ILE A 680 3.15 34.59 15.54
CA ILE A 680 3.94 34.50 14.31
C ILE A 680 3.06 33.90 13.20
N LEU A 681 2.91 34.64 12.10
CA LEU A 681 2.17 34.23 10.91
C LEU A 681 3.08 34.24 9.68
N VAL A 682 3.14 33.12 8.97
CA VAL A 682 3.90 32.95 7.72
C VAL A 682 2.94 32.78 6.55
N LEU A 683 3.13 33.57 5.50
CA LEU A 683 2.28 33.58 4.30
C LEU A 683 3.12 33.17 3.09
N ASP A 684 2.83 32.03 2.46
CA ASP A 684 3.48 31.59 1.22
C ASP A 684 2.52 31.73 0.04
N GLU A 685 2.73 32.74 -0.81
CA GLU A 685 1.90 33.04 -1.99
C GLU A 685 0.38 33.03 -1.74
N ALA A 686 -0.03 33.49 -0.56
CA ALA A 686 -1.41 33.41 -0.04
C ALA A 686 -2.48 34.15 -0.88
N THR A 687 -2.08 34.97 -1.86
CA THR A 687 -2.99 35.74 -2.73
C THR A 687 -2.88 35.32 -4.20
N ALA A 688 -2.17 34.24 -4.53
CA ALA A 688 -1.93 33.86 -5.93
C ALA A 688 -3.19 33.40 -6.68
N ASN A 689 -4.15 32.81 -5.97
CA ASN A 689 -5.37 32.23 -6.53
C ASN A 689 -6.65 32.89 -5.99
N VAL A 690 -6.52 34.08 -5.40
CA VAL A 690 -7.63 34.87 -4.87
C VAL A 690 -7.79 36.11 -5.72
N ASP A 691 -9.03 36.46 -6.05
CA ASP A 691 -9.31 37.68 -6.77
C ASP A 691 -8.86 38.90 -5.94
N PRO A 692 -8.37 39.98 -6.57
CA PRO A 692 -7.84 41.15 -5.85
C PRO A 692 -8.90 41.99 -5.11
N LYS A 693 -10.16 41.54 -5.06
CA LYS A 693 -11.26 42.24 -4.40
C LYS A 693 -11.59 41.62 -3.06
#